data_AF-A0A8H6SPJ6-F1
#
_entry.id   AF-A0A8H6SPJ6-F1
#
_cell.length_a   1.000
_cell.length_b   1.000
_cell.length_c   1.000
_cell.angle_alpha   90.00
_cell.angle_beta   90.00
_cell.angle_gamma   90.00
#
_symmetry.space_group_name_H-M   'P 1'
#
loop_
_entity.id
_entity.type
_entity.pdbx_description
1 polymer ?
#
loop_
_entity_poly.entity_id
_entity_poly.type
_entity_poly.pdbx_seq_one_letter_code
_entity_poly.pdbx_strand_id
1 'polypeptide(L)'
;MLDRLPPEIAESICRWLDAKSVVRLSQVSQRWNDIIKRSSAVQYAIELELSGLCNVDNSSFSPASVARLAALMAYRNSWDRFNPKKHAQVTPAALGGNYWELSCNVFATYDSDRGFTFQRIPCALRNIVPERWDLPVFSGDIADFTMDYSQDLLVVLEVGASMCMVVHLLSMKTGQPHSSARLPRLSRDVEKPTATAFSSFQMRIFGSYVGVMADIGADYTEIELMVWEWRNGSLKKHIYSPALTSFAFLDNERIIISTFLEDDYMKTLVPQLQVLEIAGYMNDMDGSLTLCLPSVDRADVHDVEMLIITEPAPSWPVGTIHEAPFVATHDDRLFVVSLQGFEEGEEDEDDLADPTFLLCIPLSVILGFLRSQYGDPCFLWSDWGPPFTRMIRLLRSPEPWSCFVYGSRCVIQISPDECQMLDFKKVYPLSDNRITHDKKIDQNGRLFVEPVLTSGPFSLRKFPIPASNAVMMTEDSILTVSVSFLSPVLPLNEPIFFFSLTKKDVPYSLSSNSVFLDRELLDVGIGVSRTAHGVPCSLPPSFIISSPLVSSLLLKSPSCAAYFLIPMSPNKRRIAVLGSRSVGQLPRHSPALALAYFGPGKSSLIIQFCQNEFVDSYYPTIESTFAKTVNFKNNEYDCDIIDTAGQDEFSLLNSKHAIGVHGYVLVYSVNSRNSFEMIQIIYDKIISFCGVTSVPCVIVGSKTDLVARFLLSFVLSLLNSSHGRRSRQVAITEGQQLADSNHTAFVETSAKENKNVVKVFEDCLEEIEKRVPNNQAEPPANRCLIM
;
A
#
# COMPACT_ATOMS: atom_id res chain seq x y z
N MET A 1 42.11 3.67 7.97
CA MET A 1 41.68 2.42 8.64
C MET A 1 41.15 1.41 7.61
N LEU A 2 40.28 1.84 6.69
CA LEU A 2 39.76 1.01 5.59
C LEU A 2 40.85 0.46 4.64
N ASP A 3 41.90 1.23 4.35
CA ASP A 3 43.02 0.79 3.48
C ASP A 3 43.95 -0.24 4.12
N ARG A 4 43.63 -0.80 5.30
CA ARG A 4 44.37 -1.90 5.93
C ARG A 4 43.61 -3.23 5.95
N LEU A 5 42.37 -3.25 5.46
CA LEU A 5 41.56 -4.47 5.44
C LEU A 5 42.14 -5.50 4.46
N PRO A 6 42.07 -6.81 4.75
CA PRO A 6 42.37 -7.86 3.77
C PRO A 6 41.45 -7.78 2.54
N PRO A 7 41.92 -8.15 1.32
CA PRO A 7 41.11 -8.12 0.09
C PRO A 7 39.78 -8.87 0.21
N GLU A 8 39.75 -10.00 0.92
CA GLU A 8 38.59 -10.87 1.08
C GLU A 8 37.50 -10.20 1.95
N ILE A 9 37.93 -9.41 2.94
CA ILE A 9 37.04 -8.62 3.79
C ILE A 9 36.50 -7.43 2.98
N ALA A 10 37.36 -6.76 2.22
CA ALA A 10 36.94 -5.66 1.34
C ALA A 10 35.92 -6.14 0.28
N GLU A 11 36.16 -7.30 -0.33
CA GLU A 11 35.24 -7.95 -1.26
C GLU A 11 33.89 -8.27 -0.61
N SER A 12 33.92 -8.82 0.61
CA SER A 12 32.72 -9.09 1.38
C SER A 12 31.94 -7.81 1.69
N ILE A 13 32.62 -6.74 2.13
CA ILE A 13 31.99 -5.43 2.35
C ILE A 13 31.31 -4.94 1.07
N CYS A 14 31.99 -5.00 -0.09
CA CYS A 14 31.40 -4.57 -1.35
C CYS A 14 30.13 -5.36 -1.72
N ARG A 15 30.05 -6.65 -1.40
CA ARG A 15 28.85 -7.47 -1.65
C ARG A 15 27.65 -7.13 -0.76
N TRP A 16 27.87 -6.42 0.36
CA TRP A 16 26.80 -5.96 1.27
C TRP A 16 26.34 -4.51 0.99
N LEU A 17 27.00 -3.82 0.05
CA LEU A 17 26.68 -2.44 -0.31
C LEU A 17 25.88 -2.39 -1.61
N ASP A 18 25.03 -1.38 -1.74
CA ASP A 18 24.32 -1.10 -2.99
C ASP A 18 25.29 -0.68 -4.11
N ALA A 19 24.92 -0.93 -5.36
CA ALA A 19 25.73 -0.68 -6.53
C ALA A 19 26.20 0.78 -6.62
N LYS A 20 25.37 1.76 -6.20
CA LYS A 20 25.76 3.18 -6.21
C LYS A 20 26.85 3.43 -5.16
N SER A 21 26.72 2.87 -3.97
CA SER A 21 27.77 2.94 -2.93
C SER A 21 29.06 2.26 -3.37
N VAL A 22 29.00 1.10 -4.04
CA VAL A 22 30.19 0.42 -4.57
C VAL A 22 30.86 1.25 -5.67
N VAL A 23 30.09 1.86 -6.58
CA VAL A 23 30.63 2.77 -7.60
C VAL A 23 31.27 4.00 -6.95
N ARG A 24 30.65 4.61 -5.94
CA ARG A 24 31.25 5.73 -5.18
C ARG A 24 32.56 5.31 -4.51
N LEU A 25 32.60 4.13 -3.90
CA LEU A 25 33.83 3.56 -3.31
C LEU A 25 34.95 3.42 -4.35
N SER A 26 34.62 2.98 -5.56
CA SER A 26 35.60 2.87 -6.65
C SER A 26 36.18 4.21 -7.10
N GLN A 27 35.45 5.31 -6.92
CA GLN A 27 35.88 6.66 -7.31
C GLN A 27 36.78 7.32 -6.26
N VAL A 28 36.65 6.94 -4.98
CA VAL A 28 37.40 7.58 -3.88
C VAL A 28 38.72 6.88 -3.55
N SER A 29 38.95 5.63 -3.99
CA SER A 29 40.20 4.92 -3.73
C SER A 29 40.60 3.96 -4.86
N GLN A 30 41.86 4.07 -5.31
CA GLN A 30 42.43 3.19 -6.34
C GLN A 30 42.47 1.73 -5.89
N ARG A 31 42.80 1.48 -4.62
CA ARG A 31 42.81 0.13 -4.05
C ARG A 31 41.43 -0.53 -4.12
N TRP A 32 40.39 0.20 -3.73
CA TRP A 32 39.01 -0.31 -3.81
C TRP A 32 38.56 -0.48 -5.25
N ASN A 33 38.92 0.44 -6.15
CA ASN A 33 38.66 0.30 -7.59
C ASN A 33 39.27 -0.99 -8.17
N ASP A 34 40.52 -1.30 -7.82
CA ASP A 34 41.20 -2.52 -8.28
C ASP A 34 40.54 -3.79 -7.76
N ILE A 35 40.15 -3.82 -6.47
CA ILE A 35 39.43 -4.96 -5.87
C ILE A 35 38.09 -5.16 -6.57
N ILE A 36 37.30 -4.09 -6.73
CA ILE A 36 35.98 -4.11 -7.37
C ILE A 36 36.10 -4.63 -8.81
N LYS A 37 37.07 -4.15 -9.59
CA LYS A 37 37.26 -4.56 -11.00
C LYS A 37 37.75 -5.99 -11.17
N ARG A 38 38.53 -6.52 -10.22
CA ARG A 38 39.13 -7.86 -10.32
C ARG A 38 38.27 -8.97 -9.73
N SER A 39 37.43 -8.66 -8.74
CA SER A 39 36.51 -9.65 -8.15
C SER A 39 35.30 -9.88 -9.04
N SER A 40 35.18 -11.09 -9.58
CA SER A 40 33.97 -11.51 -10.30
C SER A 40 32.74 -11.59 -9.39
N ALA A 41 32.90 -11.85 -8.09
CA ALA A 41 31.78 -11.90 -7.16
C ALA A 41 31.21 -10.51 -6.88
N VAL A 42 32.06 -9.47 -6.76
CA VAL A 42 31.62 -8.08 -6.61
C VAL A 42 30.99 -7.58 -7.91
N GLN A 43 31.62 -7.84 -9.06
CA GLN A 43 31.04 -7.49 -10.36
C GLN A 43 29.68 -8.18 -10.56
N TYR A 44 29.54 -9.44 -10.15
CA TYR A 44 28.27 -10.17 -10.21
C TYR A 44 27.19 -9.55 -9.33
N ALA A 45 27.51 -9.20 -8.08
CA ALA A 45 26.56 -8.53 -7.19
C ALA A 45 26.09 -7.18 -7.75
N ILE A 46 27.02 -6.36 -8.27
CA ILE A 46 26.69 -5.08 -8.92
C ILE A 46 25.76 -5.32 -10.11
N GLU A 47 26.12 -6.23 -11.01
CA GLU A 47 25.33 -6.48 -12.23
C GLU A 47 23.94 -7.05 -11.94
N LEU A 48 23.78 -7.85 -10.88
CA LEU A 48 22.48 -8.34 -10.43
C LEU A 48 21.57 -7.17 -10.04
N GLU A 49 22.07 -6.26 -9.20
CA GLU A 49 21.33 -5.09 -8.75
C GLU A 49 21.00 -4.13 -9.90
N LEU A 50 21.96 -3.88 -10.80
CA LEU A 50 21.74 -3.06 -11.99
C LEU A 50 20.69 -3.67 -12.94
N SER A 51 20.51 -4.99 -12.90
CA SER A 51 19.56 -5.72 -13.74
C SER A 51 18.21 -5.97 -13.06
N GLY A 52 18.06 -5.64 -11.77
CA GLY A 52 16.86 -5.94 -10.98
C GLY A 52 16.64 -7.44 -10.71
N LEU A 53 17.74 -8.21 -10.64
CA LEU A 53 17.73 -9.66 -10.47
C LEU A 53 18.36 -10.05 -9.11
N CYS A 54 17.98 -11.20 -8.57
CA CYS A 54 18.63 -11.79 -7.40
C CYS A 54 19.38 -13.07 -7.76
N ASN A 55 20.43 -13.34 -6.99
CA ASN A 55 21.16 -14.59 -7.06
C ASN A 55 20.30 -15.74 -6.52
N VAL A 56 20.37 -16.91 -7.15
CA VAL A 56 19.80 -18.14 -6.60
C VAL A 56 20.92 -19.05 -6.11
N ASP A 57 21.09 -19.11 -4.79
CA ASP A 57 22.17 -19.88 -4.16
C ASP A 57 22.03 -21.39 -4.44
N ASN A 58 20.82 -21.94 -4.27
CA ASN A 58 20.50 -23.35 -4.52
C ASN A 58 20.22 -23.65 -6.00
N SER A 59 21.04 -23.11 -6.90
CA SER A 59 20.89 -23.40 -8.32
C SER A 59 21.65 -24.66 -8.74
N SER A 60 21.10 -25.43 -9.69
CA SER A 60 21.83 -26.49 -10.39
C SER A 60 22.94 -25.96 -11.31
N PHE A 61 22.99 -24.65 -11.53
CA PHE A 61 24.04 -23.97 -12.26
C PHE A 61 25.34 -23.88 -11.43
N SER A 62 26.46 -23.62 -12.11
CA SER A 62 27.78 -23.48 -11.48
C SER A 62 27.76 -22.49 -10.29
N PRO A 63 28.33 -22.85 -9.12
CA PRO A 63 28.45 -21.94 -7.99
C PRO A 63 29.54 -20.87 -8.20
N ALA A 64 30.38 -21.00 -9.23
CA ALA A 64 31.48 -20.08 -9.48
C ALA A 64 30.97 -18.70 -9.96
N SER A 65 31.34 -17.63 -9.25
CA SER A 65 30.93 -16.26 -9.58
C SER A 65 31.33 -15.83 -11.00
N VAL A 66 32.45 -16.35 -11.53
CA VAL A 66 32.89 -16.08 -12.91
C VAL A 66 31.86 -16.61 -13.92
N ALA A 67 31.39 -17.84 -13.75
CA ALA A 67 30.41 -18.45 -14.64
C ALA A 67 29.05 -17.74 -14.54
N ARG A 68 28.62 -17.39 -13.32
CA ARG A 68 27.38 -16.65 -13.08
C ARG A 68 27.41 -15.24 -13.65
N LEU A 69 28.52 -14.52 -13.49
CA LEU A 69 28.76 -13.21 -14.10
C LEU A 69 28.70 -13.29 -15.63
N ALA A 70 29.36 -14.28 -16.23
CA ALA A 70 29.34 -14.48 -17.68
C ALA A 70 27.91 -14.74 -18.20
N ALA A 71 27.15 -15.60 -17.51
CA ALA A 71 25.75 -15.88 -17.86
C ALA A 71 24.87 -14.62 -17.75
N LEU A 72 25.02 -13.84 -16.67
CA LEU A 72 24.27 -12.61 -16.45
C LEU A 72 24.60 -11.53 -17.50
N MET A 73 25.87 -11.33 -17.80
CA MET A 73 26.31 -10.41 -18.85
C MET A 73 25.78 -10.84 -20.23
N ALA A 74 25.79 -12.14 -20.53
CA ALA A 74 25.23 -12.65 -21.78
C ALA A 74 23.72 -12.42 -21.86
N TYR A 75 22.98 -12.71 -20.79
CA TYR A 75 21.55 -12.44 -20.65
C TYR A 75 21.22 -10.95 -20.91
N ARG A 76 21.93 -10.04 -20.23
CA ARG A 76 21.76 -8.59 -20.41
C ARG A 76 22.04 -8.14 -21.85
N ASN A 77 23.18 -8.56 -22.40
CA ASN A 77 23.56 -8.23 -23.78
C ASN A 77 22.56 -8.76 -24.81
N SER A 78 21.93 -9.90 -24.55
CA SER A 78 20.89 -10.45 -25.41
C SER A 78 19.64 -9.57 -25.44
N TRP A 79 19.19 -9.03 -24.30
CA TRP A 79 18.10 -8.05 -24.28
C TRP A 79 18.45 -6.77 -25.04
N ASP A 80 19.66 -6.25 -24.83
CA ASP A 80 20.14 -5.02 -25.52
C ASP A 80 20.24 -5.21 -27.04
N ARG A 81 20.53 -6.44 -27.51
CA ARG A 81 20.68 -6.79 -28.93
C ARG A 81 19.50 -7.57 -29.51
N PHE A 82 18.44 -7.78 -28.72
CA PHE A 82 17.30 -8.62 -29.07
C PHE A 82 16.72 -8.30 -30.46
N ASN A 83 16.50 -9.32 -31.28
CA ASN A 83 15.98 -9.16 -32.63
C ASN A 83 15.07 -10.35 -33.00
N PRO A 84 13.74 -10.21 -32.86
CA PRO A 84 12.79 -11.30 -33.11
C PRO A 84 13.02 -12.03 -34.44
N LYS A 85 13.31 -11.31 -35.53
CA LYS A 85 13.54 -11.89 -36.86
C LYS A 85 14.69 -12.91 -36.92
N LYS A 86 15.68 -12.83 -36.02
CA LYS A 86 16.83 -13.75 -35.96
C LYS A 86 16.66 -14.88 -34.94
N HIS A 87 15.70 -14.75 -34.03
CA HIS A 87 15.55 -15.59 -32.84
C HIS A 87 14.20 -16.35 -32.80
N ALA A 88 13.52 -16.45 -33.95
CA ALA A 88 12.23 -17.11 -34.05
C ALA A 88 12.34 -18.64 -34.00
N GLN A 89 11.66 -19.25 -33.04
CA GLN A 89 11.23 -20.63 -33.09
C GLN A 89 9.72 -20.64 -33.37
N VAL A 90 9.33 -21.19 -34.53
CA VAL A 90 7.92 -21.39 -34.85
C VAL A 90 7.48 -22.68 -34.18
N THR A 91 6.45 -22.63 -33.34
CA THR A 91 5.78 -23.85 -32.94
C THR A 91 4.56 -24.01 -33.85
N PRO A 92 4.43 -25.14 -34.57
CA PRO A 92 3.17 -25.51 -35.21
C PRO A 92 2.20 -26.00 -34.13
N ALA A 93 1.85 -25.13 -33.19
CA ALA A 93 0.75 -25.37 -32.28
C ALA A 93 -0.46 -24.73 -32.94
N ALA A 94 -1.27 -25.55 -33.63
CA ALA A 94 -2.68 -25.21 -33.76
C ALA A 94 -3.20 -25.12 -32.32
N LEU A 95 -3.64 -23.94 -31.89
CA LEU A 95 -4.28 -23.78 -30.60
C LEU A 95 -5.62 -24.52 -30.68
N GLY A 96 -5.60 -25.84 -30.51
CA GLY A 96 -6.81 -26.56 -30.13
C GLY A 96 -7.13 -26.12 -28.71
N GLY A 97 -8.10 -25.23 -28.53
CA GLY A 97 -8.52 -24.81 -27.21
C GLY A 97 -9.11 -23.42 -27.14
N ASN A 98 -10.16 -23.27 -26.32
CA ASN A 98 -10.78 -21.98 -26.01
C ASN A 98 -10.04 -21.23 -24.89
N TYR A 99 -9.12 -21.89 -24.16
CA TYR A 99 -8.41 -21.32 -23.02
C TYR A 99 -6.90 -21.49 -23.15
N TRP A 100 -6.15 -20.48 -22.72
CA TRP A 100 -4.70 -20.47 -22.69
C TRP A 100 -4.19 -19.59 -21.56
N GLU A 101 -2.98 -19.88 -21.09
CA GLU A 101 -2.32 -19.12 -20.02
C GLU A 101 -0.81 -19.12 -20.24
N LEU A 102 -0.16 -17.97 -20.00
CA LEU A 102 1.30 -17.86 -19.96
C LEU A 102 1.74 -17.48 -18.56
N SER A 103 2.33 -18.43 -17.85
CA SER A 103 2.90 -18.20 -16.52
C SER A 103 4.38 -18.57 -16.52
N CYS A 104 5.22 -17.64 -16.07
CA CYS A 104 6.67 -17.76 -16.10
C CYS A 104 7.18 -18.09 -17.52
N ASN A 105 7.81 -19.25 -17.72
CA ASN A 105 8.29 -19.73 -19.01
C ASN A 105 7.46 -20.92 -19.52
N VAL A 106 6.23 -21.10 -19.04
CA VAL A 106 5.35 -22.19 -19.48
C VAL A 106 4.12 -21.59 -20.13
N PHE A 107 3.89 -21.99 -21.38
CA PHE A 107 2.67 -21.71 -22.13
C PHE A 107 1.75 -22.92 -22.04
N ALA A 108 0.51 -22.73 -21.61
CA ALA A 108 -0.47 -23.79 -21.45
C ALA A 108 -1.73 -23.49 -22.27
N THR A 109 -2.35 -24.54 -22.80
CA THR A 109 -3.62 -24.47 -23.55
C THR A 109 -4.54 -25.58 -23.09
N TYR A 110 -5.85 -25.37 -23.15
CA TYR A 110 -6.84 -26.40 -22.86
C TYR A 110 -7.85 -26.56 -24.00
N ASP A 111 -7.99 -27.81 -24.46
CA ASP A 111 -8.95 -28.26 -25.47
C ASP A 111 -9.95 -29.23 -24.83
N SER A 112 -11.23 -29.12 -25.14
CA SER A 112 -12.25 -30.04 -24.61
C SER A 112 -12.01 -31.49 -25.07
N ASP A 113 -11.38 -31.68 -26.23
CA ASP A 113 -11.15 -33.02 -26.81
C ASP A 113 -9.78 -33.59 -26.40
N ARG A 114 -8.76 -32.74 -26.26
CA ARG A 114 -7.36 -33.15 -26.02
C ARG A 114 -6.86 -32.93 -24.59
N GLY A 115 -7.53 -32.12 -23.79
CA GLY A 115 -7.11 -31.77 -22.44
C GLY A 115 -6.08 -30.65 -22.43
N PHE A 116 -5.22 -30.63 -21.40
CA PHE A 116 -4.18 -29.60 -21.30
C PHE A 116 -2.93 -29.99 -22.08
N THR A 117 -2.36 -29.02 -22.80
CA THR A 117 -1.02 -29.11 -23.37
C THR A 117 -0.15 -28.01 -22.75
N PHE A 118 1.04 -28.39 -22.28
CA PHE A 118 2.01 -27.48 -21.71
C PHE A 118 3.30 -27.45 -22.53
N GLN A 119 3.84 -26.26 -22.75
CA GLN A 119 5.10 -26.05 -23.44
C GLN A 119 6.00 -25.09 -22.64
N ARG A 120 7.12 -25.62 -22.16
CA ARG A 120 8.17 -24.85 -21.50
C ARG A 120 9.10 -24.21 -22.53
N ILE A 121 9.18 -22.89 -22.49
CA ILE A 121 9.96 -22.05 -23.39
C ILE A 121 11.44 -22.12 -22.98
N PRO A 122 12.37 -22.48 -23.88
CA PRO A 122 13.76 -22.68 -23.54
C PRO A 122 14.54 -21.38 -23.37
N CYS A 123 15.53 -21.38 -22.47
CA CYS A 123 16.51 -20.32 -22.33
C CYS A 123 17.86 -20.87 -21.85
N ALA A 124 18.74 -21.21 -22.80
CA ALA A 124 20.08 -21.73 -22.53
C ALA A 124 20.95 -20.77 -21.69
N LEU A 125 20.76 -19.45 -21.82
CA LEU A 125 21.50 -18.46 -21.02
C LEU A 125 21.21 -18.57 -19.52
N ARG A 126 20.04 -19.12 -19.17
CA ARG A 126 19.58 -19.36 -17.80
C ARG A 126 19.48 -20.84 -17.48
N ASN A 127 20.08 -21.71 -18.29
CA ASN A 127 20.04 -23.17 -18.09
C ASN A 127 18.61 -23.76 -18.08
N ILE A 128 17.68 -23.15 -18.80
CA ILE A 128 16.28 -23.60 -18.92
C ILE A 128 16.14 -24.50 -20.13
N VAL A 129 15.79 -25.76 -19.88
CA VAL A 129 15.64 -26.82 -20.89
C VAL A 129 14.19 -26.83 -21.42
N PRO A 130 13.97 -27.00 -22.74
CA PRO A 130 12.62 -27.13 -23.29
C PRO A 130 11.97 -28.44 -22.83
N GLU A 131 10.68 -28.37 -22.51
CA GLU A 131 9.87 -29.50 -22.07
C GLU A 131 8.46 -29.35 -22.65
N ARG A 132 7.83 -30.45 -23.07
CA ARG A 132 6.42 -30.48 -23.48
C ARG A 132 5.76 -31.71 -22.87
N TRP A 133 4.58 -31.51 -22.30
CA TRP A 133 3.78 -32.58 -21.72
C TRP A 133 2.29 -32.25 -21.83
N ASP A 134 1.46 -33.28 -21.68
CA ASP A 134 0.01 -33.19 -21.82
C ASP A 134 -0.67 -33.83 -20.61
N LEU A 135 -1.82 -33.29 -20.21
CA LEU A 135 -2.70 -33.88 -19.20
C LEU A 135 -4.04 -34.27 -19.84
N PRO A 136 -4.73 -35.30 -19.30
CA PRO A 136 -6.03 -35.71 -19.81
C PRO A 136 -7.07 -34.59 -19.70
N VAL A 137 -8.15 -34.75 -20.47
CA VAL A 137 -9.34 -33.89 -20.41
C VAL A 137 -9.85 -33.81 -18.97
N PHE A 138 -10.12 -32.59 -18.52
CA PHE A 138 -10.69 -32.35 -17.21
C PHE A 138 -12.16 -32.78 -17.20
N SER A 139 -12.60 -33.46 -16.15
CA SER A 139 -13.93 -34.09 -16.13
C SER A 139 -15.11 -33.13 -15.95
N GLY A 140 -14.85 -31.85 -15.68
CA GLY A 140 -15.88 -30.82 -15.45
C GLY A 140 -15.81 -29.69 -16.49
N ASP A 141 -16.73 -28.74 -16.35
CA ASP A 141 -16.80 -27.57 -17.22
C ASP A 141 -15.83 -26.49 -16.71
N ILE A 142 -14.72 -26.32 -17.44
CA ILE A 142 -13.71 -25.31 -17.11
C ILE A 142 -14.26 -23.92 -17.44
N ALA A 143 -14.24 -23.05 -16.43
CA ALA A 143 -14.51 -21.63 -16.58
C ALA A 143 -13.23 -20.83 -16.83
N ASP A 144 -12.15 -21.15 -16.11
CA ASP A 144 -10.83 -20.53 -16.26
C ASP A 144 -9.73 -21.40 -15.62
N PHE A 145 -8.46 -21.13 -15.88
CA PHE A 145 -7.35 -21.77 -15.18
C PHE A 145 -6.11 -20.86 -15.05
N THR A 146 -5.32 -21.08 -14.01
CA THR A 146 -3.99 -20.46 -13.86
C THR A 146 -3.00 -21.46 -13.25
N MET A 147 -1.71 -21.13 -13.22
CA MET A 147 -0.67 -22.08 -12.85
C MET A 147 0.60 -21.45 -12.25
N ASP A 148 1.29 -22.22 -11.41
CA ASP A 148 2.63 -21.90 -10.89
C ASP A 148 3.56 -23.12 -11.01
N TYR A 149 4.41 -23.10 -12.05
CA TYR A 149 5.38 -24.16 -12.34
C TYR A 149 6.37 -24.38 -11.18
N SER A 150 6.70 -23.33 -10.42
CA SER A 150 7.66 -23.43 -9.31
C SER A 150 7.16 -24.31 -8.16
N GLN A 151 5.84 -24.50 -8.09
CA GLN A 151 5.17 -25.28 -7.05
C GLN A 151 4.48 -26.53 -7.60
N ASP A 152 4.63 -26.86 -8.90
CA ASP A 152 3.84 -27.90 -9.60
C ASP A 152 2.32 -27.70 -9.47
N LEU A 153 1.86 -26.45 -9.37
CA LEU A 153 0.46 -26.13 -9.04
C LEU A 153 -0.32 -25.71 -10.29
N LEU A 154 -1.38 -26.46 -10.60
CA LEU A 154 -2.41 -26.11 -11.59
C LEU A 154 -3.70 -25.79 -10.83
N VAL A 155 -4.26 -24.61 -11.05
CA VAL A 155 -5.52 -24.19 -10.44
C VAL A 155 -6.56 -24.10 -11.54
N VAL A 156 -7.61 -24.93 -11.44
CA VAL A 156 -8.71 -24.97 -12.41
C VAL A 156 -9.99 -24.48 -11.75
N LEU A 157 -10.66 -23.53 -12.38
CA LEU A 157 -11.96 -23.03 -11.97
C LEU A 157 -13.07 -23.79 -12.69
N GLU A 158 -13.95 -24.41 -11.93
CA GLU A 158 -15.17 -25.05 -12.43
C GLU A 158 -16.38 -24.27 -11.95
N VAL A 159 -17.32 -24.00 -12.87
CA VAL A 159 -18.63 -23.42 -12.55
C VAL A 159 -19.69 -24.46 -12.89
N GLY A 160 -20.26 -25.07 -11.86
CA GLY A 160 -21.29 -26.08 -12.05
C GLY A 160 -22.65 -25.47 -12.43
N ALA A 161 -23.56 -26.31 -12.94
CA ALA A 161 -24.92 -25.91 -13.37
C ALA A 161 -25.76 -25.19 -12.28
N SER A 162 -25.41 -25.35 -11.00
CA SER A 162 -26.04 -24.65 -9.87
C SER A 162 -25.42 -23.29 -9.57
N MET A 163 -24.60 -22.73 -10.48
CA MET A 163 -23.77 -21.54 -10.25
C MET A 163 -22.84 -21.68 -9.02
N CYS A 164 -22.39 -22.91 -8.75
CA CYS A 164 -21.42 -23.17 -7.70
C CYS A 164 -20.01 -23.10 -8.29
N MET A 165 -19.20 -22.19 -7.76
CA MET A 165 -17.81 -22.05 -8.13
C MET A 165 -16.94 -22.97 -7.26
N VAL A 166 -16.13 -23.80 -7.93
CA VAL A 166 -15.21 -24.74 -7.28
C VAL A 166 -13.81 -24.55 -7.85
N VAL A 167 -12.84 -24.30 -6.97
CA VAL A 167 -11.43 -24.16 -7.34
C VAL A 167 -10.74 -25.51 -7.11
N HIS A 168 -10.26 -26.16 -8.15
CA HIS A 168 -9.51 -27.42 -8.06
C HIS A 168 -8.01 -27.16 -8.00
N LEU A 169 -7.33 -27.83 -7.07
CA LEU A 169 -5.89 -27.74 -6.87
C LEU A 169 -5.23 -29.04 -7.37
N LEU A 170 -4.62 -28.97 -8.54
CA LEU A 170 -4.06 -30.11 -9.26
C LEU A 170 -2.54 -29.98 -9.41
N SER A 171 -1.88 -31.09 -9.66
CA SER A 171 -0.47 -31.12 -10.08
C SER A 171 -0.36 -30.86 -11.58
N MET A 172 0.47 -29.91 -11.99
CA MET A 172 0.71 -29.62 -13.41
C MET A 172 1.35 -30.79 -14.15
N LYS A 173 2.12 -31.63 -13.45
CA LYS A 173 2.81 -32.78 -14.04
C LYS A 173 1.93 -34.01 -14.18
N THR A 174 0.95 -34.20 -13.30
CA THR A 174 0.18 -35.45 -13.21
C THR A 174 -1.31 -35.29 -13.43
N GLY A 175 -1.86 -34.07 -13.32
CA GLY A 175 -3.29 -33.79 -13.35
C GLY A 175 -4.07 -34.34 -12.15
N GLN A 176 -3.39 -34.95 -11.18
CA GLN A 176 -4.00 -35.47 -9.96
C GLN A 176 -4.08 -34.37 -8.88
N PRO A 177 -4.91 -34.55 -7.82
CA PRO A 177 -4.94 -33.62 -6.70
C PRO A 177 -3.56 -33.30 -6.15
N HIS A 178 -3.29 -32.01 -5.94
CA HIS A 178 -1.96 -31.55 -5.55
C HIS A 178 -1.57 -32.09 -4.17
N SER A 179 -0.41 -32.76 -4.07
CA SER A 179 0.03 -33.45 -2.84
C SER A 179 0.20 -32.56 -1.62
N SER A 180 0.54 -31.28 -1.82
CA SER A 180 0.70 -30.29 -0.73
C SER A 180 -0.61 -29.59 -0.35
N ALA A 181 -1.71 -29.83 -1.07
CA ALA A 181 -3.01 -29.28 -0.75
C ALA A 181 -3.74 -30.23 0.21
N ARG A 182 -4.07 -29.77 1.42
CA ARG A 182 -4.85 -30.54 2.38
C ARG A 182 -6.25 -30.83 1.86
N LEU A 183 -6.85 -29.86 1.16
CA LEU A 183 -8.12 -29.99 0.47
C LEU A 183 -7.84 -29.92 -1.03
N PRO A 184 -8.29 -30.91 -1.82
CA PRO A 184 -8.07 -30.91 -3.27
C PRO A 184 -8.94 -29.88 -4.01
N ARG A 185 -9.96 -29.36 -3.32
CA ARG A 185 -10.95 -28.42 -3.84
C ARG A 185 -11.20 -27.36 -2.79
N LEU A 186 -11.29 -26.11 -3.22
CA LEU A 186 -11.73 -24.98 -2.40
C LEU A 186 -13.11 -24.57 -2.90
N SER A 187 -14.06 -24.52 -1.98
CA SER A 187 -15.43 -24.13 -2.26
C SER A 187 -15.72 -22.73 -1.74
N ARG A 188 -16.68 -22.10 -2.39
CA ARG A 188 -17.41 -20.96 -1.84
C ARG A 188 -18.35 -21.45 -0.74
N ASP A 189 -18.00 -21.26 0.54
CA ASP A 189 -18.89 -21.55 1.67
C ASP A 189 -19.87 -20.37 1.85
N VAL A 190 -21.12 -20.52 1.39
CA VAL A 190 -22.06 -19.40 1.20
C VAL A 190 -22.83 -19.03 2.48
N GLU A 191 -22.78 -17.75 2.89
CA GLU A 191 -23.86 -17.11 3.67
C GLU A 191 -24.68 -16.07 2.86
N LYS A 192 -24.16 -15.55 1.72
CA LYS A 192 -24.80 -14.75 0.63
C LYS A 192 -23.71 -13.94 -0.10
N PRO A 193 -23.94 -13.42 -1.33
CA PRO A 193 -25.13 -13.58 -2.18
C PRO A 193 -25.05 -14.79 -3.12
N THR A 194 -26.21 -15.34 -3.49
CA THR A 194 -26.28 -16.42 -4.50
C THR A 194 -26.01 -15.83 -5.88
N ALA A 195 -24.93 -16.27 -6.54
CA ALA A 195 -24.60 -15.81 -7.89
C ALA A 195 -25.71 -16.23 -8.86
N THR A 196 -26.19 -15.29 -9.69
CA THR A 196 -27.20 -15.58 -10.73
C THR A 196 -26.56 -15.88 -12.08
N ALA A 197 -25.35 -15.35 -12.30
CA ALA A 197 -24.52 -15.58 -13.48
C ALA A 197 -23.05 -15.34 -13.11
N PHE A 198 -22.14 -15.74 -13.98
CA PHE A 198 -20.75 -15.30 -13.95
C PHE A 198 -20.37 -14.75 -15.31
N SER A 199 -19.82 -13.54 -15.36
CA SER A 199 -19.44 -12.87 -16.63
C SER A 199 -17.93 -12.98 -16.90
N SER A 200 -17.11 -12.89 -15.85
CA SER A 200 -15.66 -12.81 -15.95
C SER A 200 -14.99 -13.30 -14.66
N PHE A 201 -13.73 -13.73 -14.80
CA PHE A 201 -12.90 -14.21 -13.71
C PHE A 201 -11.51 -13.60 -13.79
N GLN A 202 -10.90 -13.37 -12.62
CA GLN A 202 -9.48 -13.07 -12.50
C GLN A 202 -8.88 -13.99 -11.43
N MET A 203 -7.87 -14.77 -11.82
CA MET A 203 -7.17 -15.68 -10.92
C MET A 203 -5.70 -15.26 -10.78
N ARG A 204 -5.18 -15.32 -9.56
CA ARG A 204 -3.77 -15.01 -9.27
C ARG A 204 -3.21 -15.96 -8.21
N ILE A 205 -1.95 -16.36 -8.37
CA ILE A 205 -1.21 -17.18 -7.41
C ILE A 205 -0.03 -16.37 -6.87
N PHE A 206 0.15 -16.36 -5.55
CA PHE A 206 1.35 -15.82 -4.93
C PHE A 206 1.71 -16.63 -3.67
N GLY A 207 2.86 -17.30 -3.69
CA GLY A 207 3.30 -18.14 -2.58
C GLY A 207 2.26 -19.20 -2.21
N SER A 208 1.81 -19.16 -0.96
CA SER A 208 0.78 -20.04 -0.42
C SER A 208 -0.65 -19.57 -0.68
N TYR A 209 -0.85 -18.50 -1.44
CA TYR A 209 -2.16 -17.90 -1.69
C TYR A 209 -2.65 -18.12 -3.12
N VAL A 210 -3.94 -18.43 -3.22
CA VAL A 210 -4.71 -18.41 -4.47
C VAL A 210 -5.82 -17.39 -4.27
N GLY A 211 -5.87 -16.39 -5.15
CA GLY A 211 -6.94 -15.40 -5.22
C GLY A 211 -7.83 -15.68 -6.44
N VAL A 212 -9.14 -15.61 -6.24
CA VAL A 212 -10.14 -15.65 -7.32
C VAL A 212 -11.07 -14.46 -7.13
N MET A 213 -11.15 -13.62 -8.15
CA MET A 213 -12.15 -12.58 -8.28
C MET A 213 -13.13 -12.99 -9.37
N ALA A 214 -14.42 -12.81 -9.11
CA ALA A 214 -15.48 -13.16 -10.03
C ALA A 214 -16.53 -12.04 -10.04
N ASP A 215 -17.02 -11.72 -11.22
CA ASP A 215 -18.26 -10.95 -11.36
C ASP A 215 -19.44 -11.94 -11.29
N ILE A 216 -20.33 -11.71 -10.33
CA ILE A 216 -21.40 -12.63 -9.94
C ILE A 216 -22.82 -12.10 -10.26
N GLY A 217 -22.92 -10.94 -10.91
CA GLY A 217 -24.17 -10.29 -11.31
C GLY A 217 -24.49 -10.44 -12.80
N ALA A 218 -25.74 -10.15 -13.19
CA ALA A 218 -26.14 -10.09 -14.60
C ALA A 218 -25.73 -8.77 -15.29
N ASP A 219 -25.42 -7.73 -14.51
CA ASP A 219 -25.20 -6.35 -14.97
C ASP A 219 -23.82 -5.78 -14.52
N TYR A 220 -22.81 -6.62 -14.25
CA TYR A 220 -21.48 -6.20 -13.74
C TYR A 220 -21.49 -5.43 -12.40
N THR A 221 -22.58 -5.52 -11.64
CA THR A 221 -22.79 -4.75 -10.41
C THR A 221 -22.34 -5.46 -9.13
N GLU A 222 -21.91 -6.73 -9.20
CA GLU A 222 -21.62 -7.50 -7.99
C GLU A 222 -20.31 -8.27 -8.17
N ILE A 223 -19.23 -7.77 -7.56
CA ILE A 223 -17.89 -8.37 -7.66
C ILE A 223 -17.49 -8.97 -6.32
N GLU A 224 -17.02 -10.22 -6.38
CA GLU A 224 -16.57 -11.01 -5.24
C GLU A 224 -15.10 -11.39 -5.41
N LEU A 225 -14.28 -11.07 -4.40
CA LEU A 225 -12.88 -11.48 -4.31
C LEU A 225 -12.69 -12.40 -3.12
N MET A 226 -12.10 -13.57 -3.35
CA MET A 226 -11.74 -14.54 -2.32
C MET A 226 -10.26 -14.89 -2.41
N VAL A 227 -9.59 -14.94 -1.27
CA VAL A 227 -8.17 -15.28 -1.14
C VAL A 227 -8.04 -16.43 -0.14
N TRP A 228 -7.57 -17.58 -0.61
CA TRP A 228 -7.32 -18.76 0.22
C TRP A 228 -5.84 -19.00 0.42
N GLU A 229 -5.50 -19.54 1.60
CA GLU A 229 -4.24 -20.25 1.79
C GLU A 229 -4.40 -21.70 1.28
N TRP A 230 -4.01 -21.94 0.03
CA TRP A 230 -4.39 -23.15 -0.71
C TRP A 230 -3.87 -24.45 -0.10
N ARG A 231 -2.75 -24.40 0.63
CA ARG A 231 -2.13 -25.59 1.25
C ARG A 231 -2.97 -26.16 2.37
N ASN A 232 -3.61 -25.32 3.19
CA ASN A 232 -4.47 -25.78 4.29
C ASN A 232 -5.97 -25.62 4.00
N GLY A 233 -6.31 -24.87 2.94
CA GLY A 233 -7.68 -24.63 2.47
C GLY A 233 -8.43 -23.53 3.23
N SER A 234 -7.75 -22.75 4.08
CA SER A 234 -8.41 -21.69 4.84
C SER A 234 -8.64 -20.44 3.97
N LEU A 235 -9.87 -19.93 3.99
CA LEU A 235 -10.21 -18.62 3.44
C LEU A 235 -9.60 -17.54 4.35
N LYS A 236 -8.85 -16.61 3.76
CA LYS A 236 -8.11 -15.55 4.48
C LYS A 236 -8.71 -14.17 4.27
N LYS A 237 -9.17 -13.91 3.06
CA LYS A 237 -9.87 -12.68 2.70
C LYS A 237 -11.06 -13.04 1.84
N HIS A 238 -12.18 -12.41 2.12
CA HIS A 238 -13.38 -12.41 1.30
C HIS A 238 -13.79 -10.96 1.24
N ILE A 239 -14.05 -10.44 0.04
CA ILE A 239 -14.50 -9.07 -0.17
C ILE A 239 -15.64 -9.15 -1.17
N TYR A 240 -16.69 -8.40 -0.88
CA TYR A 240 -17.82 -8.21 -1.76
C TYR A 240 -18.04 -6.73 -1.97
N SER A 241 -17.86 -6.24 -3.19
CA SER A 241 -18.06 -4.82 -3.49
C SER A 241 -18.27 -4.56 -4.98
N PRO A 242 -19.31 -3.78 -5.37
CA PRO A 242 -19.50 -3.31 -6.74
C PRO A 242 -18.36 -2.42 -7.23
N ALA A 243 -17.61 -1.81 -6.31
CA ALA A 243 -16.57 -0.84 -6.65
C ALA A 243 -15.25 -1.49 -7.06
N LEU A 244 -15.06 -2.79 -6.81
CA LEU A 244 -13.86 -3.53 -7.19
C LEU A 244 -13.75 -3.63 -8.70
N THR A 245 -12.54 -3.61 -9.24
CA THR A 245 -12.34 -3.82 -10.68
C THR A 245 -11.22 -4.80 -11.00
N SER A 246 -10.22 -4.92 -10.14
CA SER A 246 -9.08 -5.82 -10.30
C SER A 246 -8.32 -5.98 -9.00
N PHE A 247 -7.48 -7.02 -8.91
CA PHE A 247 -6.59 -7.22 -7.78
C PHE A 247 -5.24 -7.82 -8.19
N ALA A 248 -4.24 -7.65 -7.32
CA ALA A 248 -2.96 -8.35 -7.40
C ALA A 248 -2.35 -8.56 -6.01
N PHE A 249 -1.47 -9.56 -5.91
CA PHE A 249 -0.64 -9.75 -4.71
C PHE A 249 0.58 -8.83 -4.75
N LEU A 250 0.82 -8.08 -3.67
CA LEU A 250 2.04 -7.31 -3.51
C LEU A 250 3.15 -8.18 -2.91
N ASP A 251 2.80 -8.89 -1.83
CA ASP A 251 3.69 -9.75 -1.05
C ASP A 251 2.88 -10.83 -0.30
N ASN A 252 3.51 -11.53 0.65
CA ASN A 252 2.88 -12.60 1.42
C ASN A 252 1.90 -12.10 2.50
N GLU A 253 1.79 -10.79 2.71
CA GLU A 253 0.97 -10.19 3.75
C GLU A 253 -0.14 -9.32 3.16
N ARG A 254 0.02 -8.83 1.92
CA ARG A 254 -0.80 -7.77 1.36
C ARG A 254 -1.24 -8.03 -0.07
N ILE A 255 -2.48 -7.62 -0.35
CA ILE A 255 -3.03 -7.48 -1.69
C ILE A 255 -3.21 -6.00 -2.02
N ILE A 256 -3.23 -5.69 -3.30
CA ILE A 256 -3.67 -4.40 -3.80
C ILE A 256 -4.89 -4.63 -4.67
N ILE A 257 -5.92 -3.83 -4.43
CA ILE A 257 -7.16 -3.84 -5.20
C ILE A 257 -7.30 -2.51 -5.92
N SER A 258 -7.94 -2.53 -7.08
CA SER A 258 -8.40 -1.33 -7.75
C SER A 258 -9.88 -1.12 -7.53
N THR A 259 -10.25 0.13 -7.23
CA THR A 259 -11.63 0.53 -7.03
C THR A 259 -11.92 1.88 -7.66
N PHE A 260 -13.19 2.16 -7.91
CA PHE A 260 -13.63 3.51 -8.24
C PHE A 260 -14.34 4.20 -7.08
N LEU A 261 -14.13 5.51 -6.98
CA LEU A 261 -14.95 6.41 -6.16
C LEU A 261 -15.71 7.35 -7.09
N GLU A 262 -17.04 7.29 -7.05
CA GLU A 262 -17.93 8.08 -7.90
C GLU A 262 -18.29 9.44 -7.29
N ASP A 263 -18.26 10.49 -8.11
CA ASP A 263 -18.94 11.77 -7.88
C ASP A 263 -20.17 11.90 -8.78
N ASP A 264 -21.35 11.58 -8.25
CA ASP A 264 -22.60 11.75 -8.99
C ASP A 264 -22.89 13.22 -9.34
N TYR A 265 -22.36 14.17 -8.56
CA TYR A 265 -22.62 15.59 -8.79
C TYR A 265 -21.77 16.15 -9.94
N MET A 266 -20.51 15.74 -10.02
CA MET A 266 -19.59 16.21 -11.06
C MET A 266 -19.49 15.29 -12.27
N LYS A 267 -20.15 14.13 -12.24
CA LYS A 267 -19.95 13.05 -13.22
C LYS A 267 -18.47 12.71 -13.37
N THR A 268 -17.76 12.62 -12.25
CA THR A 268 -16.35 12.23 -12.26
C THR A 268 -16.14 10.91 -11.55
N LEU A 269 -15.20 10.13 -12.06
CA LEU A 269 -14.80 8.86 -11.50
C LEU A 269 -13.36 8.97 -11.02
N VAL A 270 -13.08 8.63 -9.76
CA VAL A 270 -11.72 8.65 -9.22
C VAL A 270 -11.24 7.21 -9.09
N PRO A 271 -10.32 6.75 -9.96
CA PRO A 271 -9.71 5.44 -9.80
C PRO A 271 -8.78 5.44 -8.59
N GLN A 272 -8.76 4.34 -7.85
CA GLN A 272 -7.98 4.18 -6.63
C GLN A 272 -7.27 2.83 -6.63
N LEU A 273 -6.06 2.80 -6.07
CA LEU A 273 -5.38 1.57 -5.69
C LEU A 273 -5.31 1.50 -4.17
N GLN A 274 -5.92 0.49 -3.57
CA GLN A 274 -5.97 0.31 -2.12
C GLN A 274 -5.18 -0.93 -1.71
N VAL A 275 -4.29 -0.78 -0.72
CA VAL A 275 -3.48 -1.88 -0.17
C VAL A 275 -4.13 -2.41 1.09
N LEU A 276 -4.53 -3.69 1.03
CA LEU A 276 -5.19 -4.40 2.12
C LEU A 276 -4.26 -5.46 2.70
N GLU A 277 -4.35 -5.69 4.01
CA GLU A 277 -3.75 -6.85 4.64
C GLU A 277 -4.58 -8.12 4.34
N ILE A 278 -3.89 -9.20 3.96
CA ILE A 278 -4.48 -10.53 3.77
C ILE A 278 -4.96 -11.07 5.12
N ALA A 279 -4.16 -10.86 6.17
CA ALA A 279 -4.55 -11.18 7.54
C ALA A 279 -5.36 -10.00 8.09
N GLY A 280 -6.66 -10.17 8.31
CA GLY A 280 -7.50 -9.10 8.83
C GLY A 280 -8.97 -9.49 8.93
N TYR A 281 -9.84 -8.52 9.16
CA TYR A 281 -11.28 -8.75 9.13
C TYR A 281 -11.74 -9.18 7.73
N MET A 282 -12.63 -10.18 7.68
CA MET A 282 -13.33 -10.59 6.47
C MET A 282 -14.23 -9.44 6.00
N ASN A 283 -14.31 -9.21 4.70
CA ASN A 283 -15.03 -8.12 4.03
C ASN A 283 -14.57 -6.69 4.36
N ASP A 284 -13.42 -6.55 5.03
CA ASP A 284 -12.87 -5.23 5.31
C ASP A 284 -12.07 -4.67 4.13
N MET A 285 -12.51 -3.51 3.66
CA MET A 285 -11.91 -2.72 2.58
C MET A 285 -11.12 -1.52 3.12
N ASP A 286 -11.05 -1.32 4.43
CA ASP A 286 -10.26 -0.25 5.02
C ASP A 286 -8.77 -0.53 4.77
N GLY A 287 -8.25 0.11 3.72
CA GLY A 287 -6.87 -0.04 3.31
C GLY A 287 -5.90 0.63 4.26
N SER A 288 -4.74 -0.02 4.42
CA SER A 288 -3.58 0.58 5.09
C SER A 288 -2.97 1.74 4.29
N LEU A 289 -3.28 1.80 2.99
CA LEU A 289 -2.80 2.79 2.04
C LEU A 289 -3.74 2.86 0.83
N THR A 290 -4.15 4.06 0.45
CA THR A 290 -4.93 4.37 -0.76
C THR A 290 -4.13 5.34 -1.62
N LEU A 291 -3.92 4.99 -2.88
CA LEU A 291 -3.28 5.82 -3.89
C LEU A 291 -4.34 6.22 -4.92
N CYS A 292 -4.75 7.48 -4.94
CA CYS A 292 -5.69 7.98 -5.94
C CYS A 292 -4.97 8.23 -7.27
N LEU A 293 -5.61 7.83 -8.35
CA LEU A 293 -5.19 8.06 -9.74
C LEU A 293 -5.86 9.33 -10.28
N PRO A 294 -5.45 9.83 -11.45
CA PRO A 294 -6.10 10.98 -12.08
C PRO A 294 -7.59 10.73 -12.31
N SER A 295 -8.40 11.73 -12.03
CA SER A 295 -9.85 11.67 -12.20
C SER A 295 -10.23 11.53 -13.66
N VAL A 296 -11.20 10.65 -13.90
CA VAL A 296 -11.80 10.36 -15.19
C VAL A 296 -13.08 11.17 -15.34
N ASP A 297 -13.27 11.73 -16.52
CA ASP A 297 -14.46 12.49 -16.90
C ASP A 297 -15.51 11.53 -17.49
N ARG A 298 -16.70 11.44 -16.87
CA ARG A 298 -17.81 10.63 -17.40
C ARG A 298 -18.76 11.44 -18.30
N ALA A 299 -18.39 12.65 -18.73
CA ALA A 299 -19.23 13.41 -19.65
C ALA A 299 -19.41 12.71 -21.00
N ASP A 300 -18.34 12.09 -21.52
CA ASP A 300 -18.28 11.51 -22.88
C ASP A 300 -18.07 9.97 -22.88
N VAL A 301 -17.95 9.35 -21.72
CA VAL A 301 -17.62 7.92 -21.54
C VAL A 301 -18.70 7.25 -20.69
N HIS A 302 -19.30 6.17 -21.20
CA HIS A 302 -20.37 5.43 -20.51
C HIS A 302 -19.83 4.52 -19.42
N ASP A 303 -18.70 3.84 -19.71
CA ASP A 303 -18.08 2.90 -18.79
C ASP A 303 -16.55 3.01 -18.81
N VAL A 304 -15.91 2.68 -17.70
CA VAL A 304 -14.46 2.76 -17.52
C VAL A 304 -13.96 1.48 -16.90
N GLU A 305 -13.11 0.77 -17.63
CA GLU A 305 -12.45 -0.43 -17.14
C GLU A 305 -11.07 -0.09 -16.56
N MET A 306 -10.79 -0.64 -15.38
CA MET A 306 -9.49 -0.53 -14.70
C MET A 306 -8.96 -1.92 -14.33
N LEU A 307 -7.86 -2.33 -14.97
CA LEU A 307 -7.26 -3.66 -14.78
C LEU A 307 -5.81 -3.58 -14.29
N ILE A 308 -5.45 -4.45 -13.34
CA ILE A 308 -4.07 -4.65 -12.91
C ILE A 308 -3.44 -5.79 -13.73
N ILE A 309 -2.42 -5.44 -14.54
CA ILE A 309 -1.78 -6.35 -15.52
C ILE A 309 -0.36 -6.72 -15.06
N THR A 310 -0.19 -6.91 -13.76
CA THR A 310 1.13 -7.22 -13.17
C THR A 310 1.22 -8.68 -12.79
N GLU A 311 2.20 -9.38 -13.35
CA GLU A 311 2.44 -10.78 -12.99
C GLU A 311 3.17 -10.92 -11.65
N PRO A 312 2.69 -11.79 -10.74
CA PRO A 312 3.44 -12.20 -9.56
C PRO A 312 4.75 -12.88 -9.96
N ALA A 313 5.84 -12.57 -9.26
CA ALA A 313 7.06 -13.36 -9.45
C ALA A 313 6.83 -14.79 -8.90
N PRO A 314 7.37 -15.85 -9.55
CA PRO A 314 7.20 -17.22 -9.10
C PRO A 314 7.71 -17.41 -7.67
N SER A 315 6.97 -18.18 -6.89
CA SER A 315 7.23 -18.34 -5.45
C SER A 315 7.82 -19.71 -5.14
N TRP A 316 9.13 -19.83 -5.36
CA TRP A 316 9.86 -21.08 -5.15
C TRP A 316 9.82 -21.54 -3.68
N PRO A 317 9.39 -22.78 -3.40
CA PRO A 317 9.44 -23.31 -2.04
C PRO A 317 10.86 -23.33 -1.50
N VAL A 318 11.04 -23.03 -0.21
CA VAL A 318 12.35 -23.02 0.44
C VAL A 318 13.06 -24.37 0.27
N GLY A 319 14.31 -24.34 -0.18
CA GLY A 319 15.13 -25.53 -0.37
C GLY A 319 14.95 -26.25 -1.71
N THR A 320 14.09 -25.76 -2.61
CA THR A 320 14.03 -26.28 -3.98
C THR A 320 15.31 -25.92 -4.77
N ILE A 321 15.77 -26.88 -5.57
CA ILE A 321 16.89 -26.65 -6.49
C ILE A 321 16.36 -25.90 -7.70
N HIS A 322 16.95 -24.75 -7.99
CA HIS A 322 16.53 -23.89 -9.09
C HIS A 322 17.40 -24.13 -10.33
N GLU A 323 16.80 -24.25 -11.51
CA GLU A 323 17.60 -24.44 -12.72
C GLU A 323 18.38 -23.18 -13.12
N ALA A 324 17.74 -22.02 -12.99
CA ALA A 324 18.35 -20.75 -13.34
C ALA A 324 19.28 -20.21 -12.23
N PRO A 325 20.42 -19.60 -12.59
CA PRO A 325 21.35 -19.01 -11.63
C PRO A 325 20.85 -17.71 -10.99
N PHE A 326 19.90 -17.03 -11.62
CA PHE A 326 19.32 -15.77 -11.17
C PHE A 326 17.86 -15.63 -11.65
N VAL A 327 17.07 -14.87 -10.91
CA VAL A 327 15.64 -14.60 -11.18
C VAL A 327 15.30 -13.15 -10.92
N ALA A 328 14.19 -12.66 -11.49
CA ALA A 328 13.64 -11.36 -11.14
C ALA A 328 13.29 -11.28 -9.64
N THR A 329 13.65 -10.16 -9.00
CA THR A 329 13.30 -9.96 -7.59
C THR A 329 11.83 -9.62 -7.44
N HIS A 330 11.21 -10.03 -6.31
CA HIS A 330 9.84 -9.64 -6.02
C HIS A 330 9.68 -8.12 -5.83
N ASP A 331 10.71 -7.46 -5.30
CA ASP A 331 10.71 -6.03 -4.92
C ASP A 331 11.10 -5.07 -6.07
N ASP A 332 11.52 -5.61 -7.23
CA ASP A 332 11.96 -4.85 -8.39
C ASP A 332 11.16 -5.21 -9.64
N ARG A 333 9.85 -4.97 -9.57
CA ARG A 333 8.90 -5.19 -10.66
C ARG A 333 8.19 -3.91 -11.04
N LEU A 334 7.69 -3.89 -12.27
CA LEU A 334 6.81 -2.87 -12.77
C LEU A 334 5.37 -3.28 -12.45
N PHE A 335 4.69 -2.43 -11.68
CA PHE A 335 3.27 -2.52 -11.46
C PHE A 335 2.56 -1.72 -12.56
N VAL A 336 1.71 -2.38 -13.33
CA VAL A 336 1.03 -1.80 -14.50
C VAL A 336 -0.48 -1.85 -14.31
N VAL A 337 -1.12 -0.70 -14.52
CA VAL A 337 -2.57 -0.54 -14.51
C VAL A 337 -3.03 -0.09 -15.89
N SER A 338 -4.01 -0.76 -16.46
CA SER A 338 -4.72 -0.30 -17.66
C SER A 338 -5.97 0.47 -17.26
N LEU A 339 -6.24 1.55 -17.97
CA LEU A 339 -7.45 2.36 -17.89
C LEU A 339 -8.02 2.50 -19.30
N GLN A 340 -9.21 1.99 -19.54
CA GLN A 340 -9.91 2.08 -20.82
C GLN A 340 -11.27 2.75 -20.60
N GLY A 341 -11.60 3.77 -21.38
CA GLY A 341 -12.95 4.34 -21.43
C GLY A 341 -13.69 3.89 -22.67
N PHE A 342 -14.98 3.58 -22.53
CA PHE A 342 -15.88 3.22 -23.62
C PHE A 342 -16.81 4.39 -23.96
N GLU A 343 -16.71 4.94 -25.17
CA GLU A 343 -17.52 6.08 -25.64
C GLU A 343 -18.88 5.61 -26.20
N GLU A 344 -19.95 6.39 -26.03
CA GLU A 344 -21.25 6.14 -26.68
C GLU A 344 -21.20 6.63 -28.15
N GLY A 345 -21.09 5.71 -29.12
CA GLY A 345 -21.13 6.03 -30.55
C GLY A 345 -21.85 4.98 -31.39
N GLU A 346 -22.75 5.43 -32.27
CA GLU A 346 -23.23 4.64 -33.42
C GLU A 346 -22.02 4.28 -34.30
N GLU A 347 -21.99 3.08 -34.88
CA GLU A 347 -20.86 2.46 -35.62
C GLU A 347 -20.33 3.26 -36.83
N ASP A 348 -20.77 4.49 -37.06
CA ASP A 348 -20.53 5.29 -38.26
C ASP A 348 -20.17 6.75 -37.91
N GLU A 349 -18.93 7.03 -37.48
CA GLU A 349 -18.12 8.21 -37.85
C GLU A 349 -16.78 8.22 -37.07
N ASP A 350 -15.68 7.96 -37.79
CA ASP A 350 -14.27 7.88 -37.37
C ASP A 350 -13.85 6.66 -36.50
N ASP A 351 -13.00 5.77 -37.07
CA ASP A 351 -12.30 4.62 -36.45
C ASP A 351 -11.35 5.00 -35.28
N LEU A 352 -11.75 5.89 -34.38
CA LEU A 352 -10.97 6.26 -33.20
C LEU A 352 -11.20 5.20 -32.12
N ALA A 353 -10.23 4.29 -31.99
CA ALA A 353 -10.22 3.28 -30.93
C ALA A 353 -10.41 3.90 -29.55
N ASP A 354 -11.19 3.21 -28.70
CA ASP A 354 -11.47 3.58 -27.31
C ASP A 354 -10.21 4.07 -26.58
N PRO A 355 -10.28 5.20 -25.85
CA PRO A 355 -9.14 5.79 -25.17
C PRO A 355 -8.58 4.82 -24.13
N THR A 356 -7.43 4.20 -24.44
CA THR A 356 -6.75 3.25 -23.58
C THR A 356 -5.40 3.78 -23.09
N PHE A 357 -5.13 3.65 -21.79
CA PHE A 357 -3.93 4.14 -21.13
C PHE A 357 -3.28 3.08 -20.26
N LEU A 358 -1.96 2.95 -20.34
CA LEU A 358 -1.15 2.18 -19.41
C LEU A 358 -0.43 3.09 -18.44
N LEU A 359 -0.66 2.90 -17.14
CA LEU A 359 0.07 3.51 -16.06
C LEU A 359 1.14 2.54 -15.53
N CYS A 360 2.40 2.87 -15.77
CA CYS A 360 3.56 2.11 -15.32
C CYS A 360 4.11 2.71 -14.01
N ILE A 361 4.18 1.88 -12.97
CA ILE A 361 4.56 2.25 -11.60
C ILE A 361 5.64 1.28 -11.12
N PRO A 362 6.89 1.72 -10.88
CA PRO A 362 7.87 0.85 -10.23
C PRO A 362 7.35 0.44 -8.84
N LEU A 363 7.31 -0.86 -8.53
CA LEU A 363 6.72 -1.39 -7.30
C LEU A 363 7.39 -0.79 -6.04
N SER A 364 8.67 -0.47 -6.11
CA SER A 364 9.40 0.21 -5.03
C SER A 364 8.80 1.56 -4.62
N VAL A 365 8.03 2.21 -5.49
CA VAL A 365 7.29 3.43 -5.19
C VAL A 365 6.17 3.11 -4.22
N ILE A 366 5.30 2.16 -4.56
CA ILE A 366 4.18 1.70 -3.71
C ILE A 366 4.72 1.20 -2.36
N LEU A 367 5.75 0.35 -2.38
CA LEU A 367 6.40 -0.15 -1.16
C LEU A 367 7.06 0.97 -0.34
N GLY A 368 7.55 2.03 -0.99
CA GLY A 368 8.10 3.21 -0.32
C GLY A 368 7.05 3.93 0.53
N PHE A 369 5.85 4.13 -0.02
CA PHE A 369 4.72 4.73 0.71
C PHE A 369 4.22 3.84 1.86
N LEU A 370 4.22 2.51 1.68
CA LEU A 370 3.91 1.56 2.75
C LEU A 370 4.95 1.60 3.89
N ARG A 371 6.24 1.77 3.57
CA ARG A 371 7.30 1.86 4.60
C ARG A 371 7.29 3.20 5.34
N SER A 372 6.77 4.25 4.72
CA SER A 372 6.65 5.58 5.32
C SER A 372 5.43 5.75 6.23
N GLN A 373 4.89 4.66 6.80
CA GLN A 373 3.64 4.53 7.59
C GLN A 373 3.54 5.38 8.89
N TYR A 374 4.15 6.56 8.92
CA TYR A 374 3.85 7.66 9.83
C TYR A 374 3.24 8.81 9.01
N GLY A 375 1.96 8.70 8.61
CA GLY A 375 1.30 9.70 7.73
C GLY A 375 -0.14 9.34 7.33
N ASP A 376 -0.75 10.20 6.50
CA ASP A 376 -2.11 10.02 5.98
C ASP A 376 -2.23 8.72 5.17
N PRO A 377 -3.33 7.95 5.33
CA PRO A 377 -3.51 6.68 4.63
C PRO A 377 -3.93 6.85 3.18
N CYS A 378 -4.18 8.08 2.70
CA CYS A 378 -4.66 8.36 1.35
C CYS A 378 -3.80 9.43 0.70
N PHE A 379 -3.25 9.13 -0.47
CA PHE A 379 -2.39 10.01 -1.25
C PHE A 379 -3.07 10.34 -2.57
N LEU A 380 -3.25 11.63 -2.82
CA LEU A 380 -3.85 12.10 -4.06
C LEU A 380 -2.78 12.08 -5.19
N TRP A 381 -3.20 12.04 -6.46
CA TRP A 381 -2.29 11.84 -7.60
C TRP A 381 -1.04 12.74 -7.61
N SER A 382 -1.18 14.05 -7.42
CA SER A 382 -0.04 14.99 -7.40
C SER A 382 0.91 14.85 -6.20
N ASP A 383 0.58 14.03 -5.18
CA ASP A 383 1.49 13.74 -4.06
C ASP A 383 2.51 12.66 -4.43
N TRP A 384 2.09 11.67 -5.21
CA TRP A 384 2.85 10.43 -5.40
C TRP A 384 3.07 10.05 -6.88
N GLY A 385 2.20 10.48 -7.78
CA GLY A 385 2.14 10.04 -9.18
C GLY A 385 3.22 10.65 -10.07
N PRO A 386 3.20 11.98 -10.33
CA PRO A 386 3.99 12.60 -11.40
C PRO A 386 5.49 12.24 -11.42
N PRO A 387 6.25 12.33 -10.30
CA PRO A 387 7.69 12.12 -10.33
C PRO A 387 8.11 10.67 -10.59
N PHE A 388 7.24 9.70 -10.29
CA PHE A 388 7.63 8.29 -10.17
C PHE A 388 6.93 7.34 -11.13
N THR A 389 5.90 7.82 -11.82
CA THR A 389 5.08 7.01 -12.72
C THR A 389 5.24 7.45 -14.17
N ARG A 390 4.86 6.58 -15.11
CA ARG A 390 4.78 6.92 -16.54
C ARG A 390 3.46 6.44 -17.12
N MET A 391 2.70 7.36 -17.73
CA MET A 391 1.45 7.03 -18.38
C MET A 391 1.59 7.08 -19.92
N ILE A 392 1.03 6.08 -20.59
CA ILE A 392 1.19 5.86 -22.03
C ILE A 392 -0.19 5.62 -22.63
N ARG A 393 -0.63 6.52 -23.52
CA ARG A 393 -1.78 6.28 -24.39
C ARG A 393 -1.43 5.21 -25.41
N LEU A 394 -2.28 4.22 -25.54
CA LEU A 394 -2.19 3.19 -26.55
C LEU A 394 -3.03 3.58 -27.78
N LEU A 395 -2.60 3.11 -28.95
CA LEU A 395 -3.37 3.25 -30.19
C LEU A 395 -4.33 2.08 -30.40
N ARG A 396 -4.13 0.98 -29.68
CA ARG A 396 -4.93 -0.23 -29.68
C ARG A 396 -4.97 -0.78 -28.26
N SER A 397 -6.16 -1.17 -27.79
CA SER A 397 -6.27 -1.82 -26.49
C SER A 397 -5.59 -3.20 -26.54
N PRO A 398 -4.73 -3.54 -25.57
CA PRO A 398 -4.14 -4.87 -25.49
C PRO A 398 -5.22 -5.86 -25.06
N GLU A 399 -5.15 -7.09 -25.53
CA GLU A 399 -6.06 -8.12 -25.03
C GLU A 399 -5.83 -8.33 -23.52
N PRO A 400 -6.87 -8.35 -22.67
CA PRO A 400 -6.73 -8.43 -21.21
C PRO A 400 -5.90 -9.62 -20.72
N TRP A 401 -5.95 -10.71 -21.47
CA TRP A 401 -5.29 -11.98 -21.20
C TRP A 401 -3.80 -11.97 -21.58
N SER A 402 -3.34 -10.96 -22.32
CA SER A 402 -1.96 -10.91 -22.82
C SER A 402 -0.97 -10.50 -21.72
N CYS A 403 -0.09 -11.43 -21.36
CA CYS A 403 0.97 -11.16 -20.39
C CYS A 403 2.13 -10.39 -21.04
N PHE A 404 2.09 -9.07 -21.07
CA PHE A 404 3.12 -8.24 -21.73
C PHE A 404 4.05 -7.49 -20.76
N VAL A 405 3.95 -7.76 -19.46
CA VAL A 405 4.76 -7.14 -18.40
C VAL A 405 5.56 -8.22 -17.67
N TYR A 406 6.87 -8.05 -17.57
CA TYR A 406 7.73 -8.96 -16.80
C TYR A 406 8.90 -8.20 -16.17
N GLY A 407 9.10 -8.40 -14.88
CA GLY A 407 10.13 -7.67 -14.13
C GLY A 407 9.91 -6.16 -14.25
N SER A 408 10.93 -5.41 -14.67
CA SER A 408 10.86 -3.96 -14.91
C SER A 408 10.52 -3.58 -16.36
N ARG A 409 10.12 -4.54 -17.20
CA ARG A 409 9.88 -4.34 -18.63
C ARG A 409 8.41 -4.52 -18.99
N CYS A 410 7.99 -3.82 -20.04
CA CYS A 410 6.68 -3.94 -20.66
C CYS A 410 6.85 -3.92 -22.19
N VAL A 411 6.12 -4.77 -22.90
CA VAL A 411 6.08 -4.81 -24.37
C VAL A 411 4.70 -4.35 -24.83
N ILE A 412 4.65 -3.46 -25.81
CA ILE A 412 3.41 -2.90 -26.34
C ILE A 412 3.43 -3.07 -27.85
N GLN A 413 2.34 -3.61 -28.40
CA GLN A 413 2.15 -3.68 -29.85
C GLN A 413 1.66 -2.33 -30.38
N ILE A 414 2.33 -1.78 -31.40
CA ILE A 414 1.99 -0.47 -31.98
C ILE A 414 1.31 -0.65 -33.35
N SER A 415 1.71 -1.68 -34.10
CA SER A 415 1.08 -2.13 -35.34
C SER A 415 1.04 -3.66 -35.37
N PRO A 416 0.29 -4.30 -36.28
CA PRO A 416 0.28 -5.75 -36.42
C PRO A 416 1.68 -6.37 -36.50
N ASP A 417 2.65 -5.67 -37.07
CA ASP A 417 4.01 -6.14 -37.36
C ASP A 417 5.13 -5.40 -36.58
N GLU A 418 4.78 -4.53 -35.62
CA GLU A 418 5.76 -3.77 -34.83
C GLU A 418 5.38 -3.67 -33.35
N CYS A 419 6.38 -3.88 -32.50
CA CYS A 419 6.30 -3.68 -31.06
C CYS A 419 7.30 -2.64 -30.57
N GLN A 420 7.00 -2.08 -29.40
CA GLN A 420 7.93 -1.36 -28.56
C GLN A 420 8.10 -2.05 -27.21
N MET A 421 9.33 -2.06 -26.70
CA MET A 421 9.65 -2.47 -25.35
C MET A 421 10.08 -1.25 -24.55
N LEU A 422 9.50 -1.14 -23.36
CA LEU A 422 9.78 -0.12 -22.37
C LEU A 422 10.49 -0.77 -21.19
N ASP A 423 11.62 -0.20 -20.78
CA ASP A 423 12.46 -0.73 -19.71
C ASP A 423 12.66 0.31 -18.59
N PHE A 424 12.11 0.00 -17.42
CA PHE A 424 12.01 0.85 -16.23
C PHE A 424 13.04 0.46 -15.15
N LYS A 425 14.27 0.09 -15.54
CA LYS A 425 15.36 -0.26 -14.60
C LYS A 425 15.50 0.75 -13.46
N LYS A 426 15.87 0.31 -12.26
CA LYS A 426 16.15 1.24 -11.13
C LYS A 426 17.43 2.06 -11.32
N VAL A 427 18.42 1.50 -12.01
CA VAL A 427 19.74 2.10 -12.20
C VAL A 427 20.10 2.11 -13.67
N TYR A 428 20.61 3.26 -14.13
CA TYR A 428 20.97 3.46 -15.53
C TYR A 428 22.46 3.81 -15.65
N PRO A 429 23.13 3.30 -16.69
CA PRO A 429 24.51 3.67 -16.98
C PRO A 429 24.61 5.15 -17.35
N LEU A 430 25.79 5.75 -17.14
CA LEU A 430 26.04 7.19 -17.36
C LEU A 430 25.86 7.66 -18.82
N SER A 431 25.97 6.77 -19.80
CA SER A 431 25.77 7.03 -21.24
C SER A 431 24.29 6.94 -21.63
N ASP A 432 23.43 7.54 -20.82
CA ASP A 432 22.02 7.24 -20.72
C ASP A 432 21.18 7.85 -21.86
N ASN A 433 20.46 7.01 -22.62
CA ASN A 433 19.54 7.44 -23.69
C ASN A 433 18.07 7.43 -23.25
N ARG A 434 17.82 7.43 -21.94
CA ARG A 434 16.47 7.42 -21.38
C ARG A 434 15.61 8.60 -21.81
N ILE A 435 14.31 8.34 -21.87
CA ILE A 435 13.28 9.36 -21.88
C ILE A 435 13.04 9.80 -20.44
N THR A 436 13.43 11.03 -20.13
CA THR A 436 13.34 11.64 -18.80
C THR A 436 12.49 12.91 -18.77
N HIS A 437 12.05 13.41 -19.92
CA HIS A 437 11.21 14.60 -19.99
C HIS A 437 9.81 14.34 -19.44
N ASP A 438 9.20 15.40 -18.94
CA ASP A 438 7.81 15.40 -18.50
C ASP A 438 6.91 15.10 -19.69
N LYS A 439 6.03 14.13 -19.51
CA LYS A 439 4.96 13.84 -20.45
C LYS A 439 3.67 14.37 -19.87
N LYS A 440 3.08 15.31 -20.59
CA LYS A 440 1.72 15.79 -20.35
C LYS A 440 0.80 15.05 -21.31
N ILE A 441 -0.11 14.25 -20.78
CA ILE A 441 -1.21 13.69 -21.55
C ILE A 441 -2.27 14.78 -21.61
N ASP A 442 -2.59 15.23 -22.83
CA ASP A 442 -3.49 16.35 -23.07
C ASP A 442 -4.96 15.94 -23.07
N GLN A 443 -5.86 16.92 -22.98
CA GLN A 443 -7.32 16.72 -22.97
C GLN A 443 -7.88 16.25 -24.33
N ASN A 444 -7.09 16.25 -25.40
CA ASN A 444 -7.49 15.71 -26.71
C ASN A 444 -7.52 14.16 -26.74
N GLY A 445 -7.34 13.52 -25.59
CA GLY A 445 -7.54 12.09 -25.33
C GLY A 445 -8.55 11.82 -24.21
N ARG A 446 -9.60 12.66 -24.11
CA ARG A 446 -10.96 12.55 -23.53
C ARG A 446 -11.28 11.70 -22.29
N LEU A 447 -10.33 11.00 -21.67
CA LEU A 447 -10.61 10.20 -20.48
C LEU A 447 -10.46 11.01 -19.19
N PHE A 448 -9.49 11.92 -19.10
CA PHE A 448 -9.16 12.58 -17.83
C PHE A 448 -9.68 14.02 -17.74
N VAL A 449 -10.18 14.39 -16.55
CA VAL A 449 -10.69 15.75 -16.25
C VAL A 449 -9.59 16.80 -16.45
N GLU A 450 -8.40 16.51 -15.93
CA GLU A 450 -7.21 17.36 -16.07
C GLU A 450 -6.09 16.68 -16.85
N PRO A 451 -5.21 17.46 -17.50
CA PRO A 451 -4.03 16.89 -18.12
C PRO A 451 -3.15 16.14 -17.12
N VAL A 452 -2.82 14.89 -17.43
CA VAL A 452 -2.02 14.04 -16.54
C VAL A 452 -0.53 14.26 -16.78
N LEU A 453 0.19 14.68 -15.74
CA LEU A 453 1.64 14.81 -15.75
C LEU A 453 2.32 13.54 -15.24
N THR A 454 3.31 13.04 -15.98
CA THR A 454 4.15 11.91 -15.59
C THR A 454 5.60 12.09 -16.05
N SER A 455 6.57 11.74 -15.21
CA SER A 455 8.02 11.93 -15.49
C SER A 455 8.88 10.70 -15.21
N GLY A 456 8.28 9.55 -14.89
CA GLY A 456 8.99 8.30 -14.59
C GLY A 456 9.96 7.89 -15.71
N PRO A 457 11.27 7.74 -15.43
CA PRO A 457 12.27 7.48 -16.46
C PRO A 457 12.12 6.08 -17.06
N PHE A 458 12.33 5.96 -18.38
CA PHE A 458 12.36 4.66 -19.06
C PHE A 458 13.21 4.69 -20.33
N SER A 459 13.67 3.52 -20.75
CA SER A 459 14.30 3.32 -22.05
C SER A 459 13.28 2.74 -23.02
N LEU A 460 13.28 3.21 -24.27
CA LEU A 460 12.37 2.76 -25.32
C LEU A 460 13.15 2.06 -26.43
N ARG A 461 12.63 0.94 -26.90
CA ARG A 461 13.16 0.25 -28.08
C ARG A 461 12.02 -0.26 -28.95
N LYS A 462 12.08 0.00 -30.26
CA LYS A 462 11.17 -0.59 -31.24
C LYS A 462 11.80 -1.76 -31.97
N PHE A 463 11.01 -2.76 -32.30
CA PHE A 463 11.46 -3.88 -33.13
C PHE A 463 10.30 -4.49 -33.91
N PRO A 464 10.58 -5.01 -35.12
CA PRO A 464 9.56 -5.66 -35.94
C PRO A 464 9.30 -7.08 -35.43
N ILE A 465 8.05 -7.50 -35.54
CA ILE A 465 7.56 -8.85 -35.26
C ILE A 465 6.82 -9.41 -36.49
N PRO A 466 6.58 -10.72 -36.59
CA PRO A 466 5.57 -11.23 -37.52
C PRO A 466 4.23 -10.58 -37.24
N ALA A 467 3.40 -10.45 -38.28
CA ALA A 467 2.04 -9.95 -38.10
C ALA A 467 1.30 -10.80 -37.07
N SER A 468 0.84 -10.16 -35.99
CA SER A 468 0.16 -10.82 -34.87
C SER A 468 -0.92 -9.92 -34.27
N ASN A 469 -1.78 -10.50 -33.45
CA ASN A 469 -2.88 -9.83 -32.76
C ASN A 469 -2.55 -9.53 -31.31
N ALA A 470 -1.78 -10.40 -30.68
CA ALA A 470 -1.36 -10.27 -29.29
C ALA A 470 0.14 -10.55 -29.13
N VAL A 471 0.72 -9.93 -28.11
CA VAL A 471 2.14 -10.09 -27.75
C VAL A 471 2.26 -10.32 -26.26
N MET A 472 3.10 -11.28 -25.90
CA MET A 472 3.39 -11.60 -24.51
C MET A 472 4.89 -11.66 -24.27
N MET A 473 5.30 -11.57 -23.02
CA MET A 473 6.69 -11.54 -22.61
C MET A 473 6.88 -12.36 -21.34
N THR A 474 7.95 -13.14 -21.33
CA THR A 474 8.49 -13.80 -20.14
C THR A 474 9.83 -13.18 -19.75
N GLU A 475 10.50 -13.73 -18.74
CA GLU A 475 11.81 -13.23 -18.30
C GLU A 475 12.88 -13.22 -19.39
N ASP A 476 12.73 -14.04 -20.41
CA ASP A 476 13.75 -14.29 -21.43
C ASP A 476 13.18 -14.61 -22.81
N SER A 477 11.89 -14.35 -23.03
CA SER A 477 11.25 -14.61 -24.32
C SER A 477 10.14 -13.61 -24.62
N ILE A 478 9.87 -13.40 -25.90
CA ILE A 478 8.66 -12.74 -26.40
C ILE A 478 7.85 -13.76 -27.19
N LEU A 479 6.53 -13.71 -27.07
CA LEU A 479 5.60 -14.54 -27.83
C LEU A 479 4.70 -13.63 -28.65
N THR A 480 4.36 -14.06 -29.86
CA THR A 480 3.37 -13.36 -30.69
C THR A 480 2.33 -14.35 -31.19
N VAL A 481 1.06 -13.98 -31.10
CA VAL A 481 -0.08 -14.83 -31.45
C VAL A 481 -0.86 -14.20 -32.60
N SER A 482 -1.04 -14.93 -33.71
CA SER A 482 -1.91 -14.53 -34.83
C SER A 482 -3.29 -15.13 -34.64
N VAL A 483 -4.35 -14.32 -34.64
CA VAL A 483 -5.75 -14.75 -34.47
C VAL A 483 -6.60 -14.17 -35.61
N SER A 484 -7.42 -14.99 -36.28
CA SER A 484 -8.34 -14.51 -37.32
C SER A 484 -9.74 -14.23 -36.73
N PHE A 485 -10.18 -12.96 -36.81
CA PHE A 485 -11.34 -12.36 -36.12
C PHE A 485 -12.74 -12.71 -36.70
N LEU A 486 -13.03 -13.97 -37.06
CA LEU A 486 -14.34 -14.31 -37.66
C LEU A 486 -15.12 -15.42 -36.91
N SER A 487 -15.17 -15.39 -35.57
CA SER A 487 -16.26 -16.00 -34.76
C SER A 487 -16.03 -15.89 -33.24
N PRO A 488 -17.10 -15.84 -32.41
CA PRO A 488 -17.01 -15.97 -30.95
C PRO A 488 -16.66 -17.39 -30.47
N VAL A 489 -16.58 -18.37 -31.40
CA VAL A 489 -16.07 -19.71 -31.17
C VAL A 489 -14.82 -19.87 -32.02
N LEU A 490 -13.67 -19.91 -31.37
CA LEU A 490 -12.33 -19.90 -31.96
C LEU A 490 -12.03 -21.17 -32.78
N PRO A 491 -11.72 -21.08 -34.08
CA PRO A 491 -10.97 -22.12 -34.78
C PRO A 491 -9.54 -21.60 -34.99
N LEU A 492 -8.65 -21.82 -34.02
CA LEU A 492 -7.26 -21.37 -34.11
C LEU A 492 -6.38 -22.40 -34.83
N ASN A 493 -6.28 -22.26 -36.16
CA ASN A 493 -5.29 -22.98 -36.98
C ASN A 493 -4.03 -22.13 -37.29
N GLU A 494 -3.83 -21.01 -36.60
CA GLU A 494 -2.76 -20.05 -36.87
C GLU A 494 -1.49 -20.33 -36.04
N PRO A 495 -0.27 -20.00 -36.54
CA PRO A 495 0.98 -20.30 -35.87
C PRO A 495 1.32 -19.33 -34.74
N ILE A 496 1.83 -19.86 -33.62
CA ILE A 496 2.45 -19.08 -32.53
C ILE A 496 3.96 -19.01 -32.77
N PHE A 497 4.50 -17.80 -32.64
CA PHE A 497 5.94 -17.56 -32.72
C PHE A 497 6.54 -17.29 -31.35
N PHE A 498 7.58 -18.04 -31.00
CA PHE A 498 8.36 -17.87 -29.78
C PHE A 498 9.71 -17.25 -30.12
N PHE A 499 10.10 -16.22 -29.37
CA PHE A 499 11.37 -15.50 -29.55
C PHE A 499 12.18 -15.55 -28.26
N SER A 500 13.00 -16.58 -28.11
CA SER A 500 13.91 -16.74 -26.96
C SER A 500 15.18 -15.91 -27.14
N LEU A 501 15.76 -15.40 -26.05
CA LEU A 501 17.05 -14.69 -26.04
C LEU A 501 18.25 -15.53 -26.51
N THR A 502 18.05 -16.82 -26.77
CA THR A 502 19.13 -17.72 -27.18
C THR A 502 19.50 -17.51 -28.66
N LYS A 503 20.80 -17.39 -28.92
CA LYS A 503 21.34 -17.46 -30.29
C LYS A 503 21.24 -18.90 -30.75
N LYS A 504 20.81 -19.14 -32.00
CA LYS A 504 20.86 -20.47 -32.67
C LYS A 504 22.27 -21.13 -32.71
N ASP A 505 23.32 -20.46 -32.19
CA ASP A 505 24.72 -20.88 -32.26
C ASP A 505 25.34 -21.28 -30.91
N VAL A 506 24.56 -21.77 -29.93
CA VAL A 506 25.18 -22.54 -28.84
C VAL A 506 25.08 -24.01 -29.24
N PRO A 507 26.11 -24.59 -29.87
CA PRO A 507 26.12 -26.03 -30.07
C PRO A 507 26.04 -26.68 -28.69
N TYR A 508 25.23 -27.73 -28.57
CA TYR A 508 25.38 -28.70 -27.50
C TYR A 508 26.84 -29.19 -27.49
N SER A 509 27.70 -28.55 -26.68
CA SER A 509 29.05 -29.02 -26.38
C SER A 509 29.52 -28.45 -25.04
N LEU A 510 28.82 -28.82 -23.96
CA LEU A 510 29.52 -29.15 -22.72
C LEU A 510 29.65 -30.66 -22.73
N SER A 511 30.81 -31.08 -23.24
CA SER A 511 31.25 -32.45 -23.41
C SER A 511 30.99 -33.30 -22.18
N SER A 512 30.21 -34.36 -22.39
CA SER A 512 30.46 -35.66 -21.79
C SER A 512 31.93 -36.03 -21.97
N ASN A 513 32.73 -35.93 -20.91
CA ASN A 513 34.00 -36.65 -20.79
C ASN A 513 34.01 -37.31 -19.42
N SER A 514 33.63 -38.59 -19.45
CA SER A 514 33.93 -39.59 -18.44
C SER A 514 35.43 -39.87 -18.39
N VAL A 515 36.03 -39.92 -17.20
CA VAL A 515 37.18 -40.79 -16.94
C VAL A 515 37.02 -41.48 -15.57
N PHE A 516 37.25 -42.79 -15.64
CA PHE A 516 37.16 -43.91 -14.71
C PHE A 516 37.98 -43.87 -13.39
N LEU A 517 37.47 -44.67 -12.43
CA LEU A 517 38.10 -45.57 -11.43
C LEU A 517 39.33 -45.07 -10.62
N ASP A 518 39.26 -45.17 -9.28
CA ASP A 518 39.71 -46.40 -8.60
C ASP A 518 39.29 -46.51 -7.12
N ARG A 519 39.30 -47.75 -6.64
CA ARG A 519 39.00 -48.24 -5.28
C ARG A 519 39.99 -47.76 -4.20
N GLU A 520 39.50 -47.55 -2.98
CA GLU A 520 40.04 -48.05 -1.68
C GLU A 520 39.11 -47.51 -0.56
N LEU A 521 38.27 -48.32 0.07
CA LEU A 521 38.51 -49.00 1.36
C LEU A 521 39.29 -48.16 2.39
N LEU A 522 38.59 -47.63 3.39
CA LEU A 522 38.91 -47.87 4.81
C LEU A 522 37.79 -47.38 5.73
N ASP A 523 37.41 -48.28 6.62
CA ASP A 523 36.55 -48.12 7.80
C ASP A 523 36.84 -46.84 8.60
N VAL A 524 35.80 -46.22 9.15
CA VAL A 524 35.60 -46.15 10.61
C VAL A 524 34.10 -46.00 10.86
N GLY A 525 33.49 -47.06 11.37
CA GLY A 525 32.15 -47.00 11.94
C GLY A 525 32.17 -46.35 13.33
N ILE A 526 31.04 -45.77 13.74
CA ILE A 526 30.59 -45.80 15.14
C ILE A 526 29.08 -46.07 15.09
N GLY A 527 28.70 -47.16 15.75
CA GLY A 527 27.36 -47.70 15.78
C GLY A 527 26.41 -46.99 16.74
N VAL A 528 25.14 -47.24 16.44
CA VAL A 528 23.97 -47.03 17.29
C VAL A 528 23.99 -47.98 18.49
N SER A 529 23.60 -47.49 19.67
CA SER A 529 22.94 -48.30 20.72
C SER A 529 22.33 -47.35 21.78
N ARG A 530 20.99 -47.24 21.85
CA ARG A 530 20.08 -47.81 22.89
C ARG A 530 20.22 -47.11 24.26
N THR A 531 19.20 -46.78 25.05
CA THR A 531 17.82 -47.26 25.28
C THR A 531 17.21 -46.30 26.31
N ALA A 532 15.98 -45.81 26.15
CA ALA A 532 14.71 -46.31 26.73
C ALA A 532 14.46 -46.03 28.23
N HIS A 533 13.26 -45.48 28.50
CA HIS A 533 12.39 -45.45 29.71
C HIS A 533 11.84 -44.02 29.90
N GLY A 534 10.55 -43.70 30.02
CA GLY A 534 9.33 -44.51 30.16
C GLY A 534 8.51 -44.09 31.39
N VAL A 535 7.80 -42.94 31.36
CA VAL A 535 6.40 -42.65 31.87
C VAL A 535 6.12 -42.88 33.40
N PRO A 536 5.03 -42.42 34.13
CA PRO A 536 3.92 -41.43 33.93
C PRO A 536 3.61 -40.44 35.11
N CYS A 537 2.66 -39.50 34.84
CA CYS A 537 1.51 -38.95 35.62
C CYS A 537 1.54 -38.60 37.15
N SER A 538 0.93 -37.45 37.47
CA SER A 538 -0.16 -37.20 38.46
C SER A 538 0.00 -35.99 39.43
N LEU A 539 -1.16 -35.50 39.91
CA LEU A 539 -1.57 -34.17 40.44
C LEU A 539 -1.35 -33.99 41.99
N PRO A 540 -1.75 -32.84 42.65
CA PRO A 540 -1.14 -32.17 43.84
C PRO A 540 -1.85 -32.55 45.19
N PRO A 541 -1.66 -31.93 46.41
CA PRO A 541 -2.01 -30.53 46.81
C PRO A 541 -1.29 -29.89 48.07
N SER A 542 -1.82 -28.76 48.57
CA SER A 542 -1.71 -28.06 49.89
C SER A 542 -0.58 -27.01 50.08
N PHE A 543 -0.82 -25.78 50.54
CA PHE A 543 -1.47 -25.36 51.80
C PHE A 543 -2.21 -23.99 51.75
N ILE A 544 -3.23 -23.87 52.62
CA ILE A 544 -4.11 -22.73 52.94
C ILE A 544 -3.66 -22.09 54.26
N ILE A 545 -3.68 -20.75 54.42
CA ILE A 545 -4.17 -20.04 55.65
C ILE A 545 -4.82 -18.69 55.26
N SER A 546 -5.88 -18.38 56.02
CA SER A 546 -6.99 -17.41 56.05
C SER A 546 -6.74 -15.88 56.09
N SER A 547 -7.78 -15.14 55.67
CA SER A 547 -8.13 -13.71 55.95
C SER A 547 -8.69 -13.51 57.39
N PRO A 548 -9.33 -12.37 57.86
CA PRO A 548 -9.75 -11.10 57.21
C PRO A 548 -9.63 -9.76 58.03
N LEU A 549 -9.93 -8.64 57.34
CA LEU A 549 -10.63 -7.39 57.75
C LEU A 549 -10.37 -6.69 59.10
N VAL A 550 -10.01 -5.39 59.04
CA VAL A 550 -10.66 -4.29 59.81
C VAL A 550 -10.60 -2.98 59.02
N SER A 551 -11.78 -2.39 58.78
CA SER A 551 -12.00 -0.97 58.54
C SER A 551 -12.48 -0.32 59.85
N SER A 552 -12.00 0.88 60.18
CA SER A 552 -12.83 2.03 60.63
C SER A 552 -12.07 3.15 61.40
N LEU A 553 -12.51 4.38 61.07
CA LEU A 553 -12.68 5.57 61.93
C LEU A 553 -11.49 6.50 62.29
N LEU A 554 -11.38 7.57 61.48
CA LEU A 554 -11.68 8.98 61.83
C LEU A 554 -11.26 9.55 63.20
N LEU A 555 -10.42 10.60 63.13
CA LEU A 555 -10.49 11.87 63.88
C LEU A 555 -9.91 12.95 62.95
N LYS A 556 -10.73 13.83 62.33
CA LYS A 556 -11.04 15.23 62.72
C LYS A 556 -9.75 16.01 63.08
N SER A 557 -9.38 17.17 62.52
CA SER A 557 -10.01 18.24 61.71
C SER A 557 -8.90 19.33 61.49
N PRO A 558 -9.18 20.60 61.14
CA PRO A 558 -9.52 21.14 59.81
C PRO A 558 -8.58 22.31 59.43
N SER A 559 -7.88 22.29 58.29
CA SER A 559 -7.32 23.53 57.72
C SER A 559 -6.60 23.26 56.40
N CYS A 560 -7.30 23.46 55.29
CA CYS A 560 -6.74 24.01 54.06
C CYS A 560 -7.85 24.71 53.25
N ALA A 561 -8.75 25.40 53.94
CA ALA A 561 -9.47 26.53 53.39
C ALA A 561 -8.60 27.77 53.61
N ALA A 562 -7.48 27.87 52.89
CA ALA A 562 -6.63 29.06 52.85
C ALA A 562 -5.50 28.86 51.83
N TYR A 563 -5.82 28.83 50.54
CA TYR A 563 -4.84 29.20 49.52
C TYR A 563 -5.45 30.25 48.59
N PHE A 564 -5.20 31.50 48.99
CA PHE A 564 -5.11 32.72 48.19
C PHE A 564 -6.32 33.08 47.31
N LEU A 565 -7.30 33.73 47.95
CA LEU A 565 -7.88 34.95 47.39
C LEU A 565 -6.72 35.94 47.21
N ILE A 566 -6.13 35.99 46.02
CA ILE A 566 -5.43 37.20 45.60
C ILE A 566 -6.54 38.25 45.45
N PRO A 567 -6.49 39.40 46.16
CA PRO A 567 -7.39 40.49 45.89
C PRO A 567 -7.01 41.02 44.50
N MET A 568 -7.63 40.45 43.47
CA MET A 568 -7.57 40.99 42.13
C MET A 568 -8.75 41.95 41.98
N SER A 569 -8.58 42.96 41.12
CA SER A 569 -9.64 43.92 40.82
C SER A 569 -10.95 43.17 40.51
N PRO A 570 -12.13 43.73 40.86
CA PRO A 570 -13.42 43.08 40.64
C PRO A 570 -13.64 42.66 39.18
N ASN A 571 -12.88 43.25 38.27
CA ASN A 571 -12.93 43.02 36.84
C ASN A 571 -11.80 42.13 36.29
N LYS A 572 -10.88 41.62 37.12
CA LYS A 572 -9.83 40.72 36.64
C LYS A 572 -10.29 39.27 36.65
N ARG A 573 -10.11 38.56 35.54
CA ARG A 573 -10.51 37.16 35.36
C ARG A 573 -9.32 36.35 34.85
N ARG A 574 -9.21 35.10 35.29
CA ARG A 574 -8.16 34.17 34.85
C ARG A 574 -8.81 32.94 34.25
N ILE A 575 -8.54 32.67 32.98
CA ILE A 575 -9.19 31.61 32.19
C ILE A 575 -8.11 30.61 31.75
N ALA A 576 -8.31 29.32 32.03
CA ALA A 576 -7.39 28.27 31.58
C ALA A 576 -7.93 27.55 30.35
N VAL A 577 -7.10 27.41 29.32
CA VAL A 577 -7.45 26.71 28.08
C VAL A 577 -6.76 25.35 28.06
N LEU A 578 -7.55 24.27 28.06
CA LEU A 578 -7.06 22.88 28.13
C LEU A 578 -7.61 22.05 26.97
N GLY A 579 -6.95 20.92 26.67
CA GLY A 579 -7.31 20.03 25.57
C GLY A 579 -6.24 18.97 25.37
N SER A 580 -6.48 17.98 24.51
CA SER A 580 -5.60 16.82 24.36
C SER A 580 -4.19 17.16 23.88
N ARG A 581 -3.23 16.26 24.18
CA ARG A 581 -1.86 16.27 23.66
C ARG A 581 -1.80 15.68 22.25
N SER A 582 -1.03 16.31 21.38
CA SER A 582 -0.67 15.74 20.07
C SER A 582 0.38 14.64 20.27
N VAL A 583 0.07 13.40 19.89
CA VAL A 583 1.05 12.31 19.88
C VAL A 583 1.78 12.34 18.52
N GLY A 584 2.93 12.99 18.48
CA GLY A 584 3.85 12.96 17.33
C GLY A 584 5.29 13.04 17.83
N GLN A 585 6.06 11.96 17.69
CA GLN A 585 7.51 11.99 17.96
C GLN A 585 8.25 12.69 16.82
N LEU A 586 9.28 13.47 17.18
CA LEU A 586 10.12 14.26 16.28
C LEU A 586 10.87 13.39 15.24
N PRO A 587 10.73 13.66 13.92
CA PRO A 587 11.66 13.16 12.92
C PRO A 587 13.01 13.87 13.07
N ARG A 588 14.12 13.13 13.02
CA ARG A 588 15.49 13.68 13.14
C ARG A 588 15.97 14.49 11.93
N HIS A 589 15.18 14.63 10.87
CA HIS A 589 15.55 15.42 9.70
C HIS A 589 14.32 16.12 9.10
N SER A 590 14.23 17.45 9.30
CA SER A 590 13.32 18.47 8.69
C SER A 590 12.39 19.18 9.70
N PRO A 591 12.85 20.25 10.40
CA PRO A 591 12.15 20.79 11.58
C PRO A 591 11.00 21.77 11.33
N ALA A 592 10.75 22.24 10.08
CA ALA A 592 9.97 23.47 9.89
C ALA A 592 8.52 23.30 9.38
N LEU A 593 8.15 22.18 8.74
CA LEU A 593 6.82 22.04 8.11
C LEU A 593 5.85 21.10 8.87
N ALA A 594 6.38 20.19 9.70
CA ALA A 594 5.61 19.10 10.31
C ALA A 594 4.93 19.43 11.65
N LEU A 595 5.14 20.61 12.23
CA LEU A 595 4.65 20.89 13.58
C LEU A 595 3.28 21.59 13.62
N ALA A 596 2.87 22.24 12.51
CA ALA A 596 1.64 23.06 12.37
C ALA A 596 0.29 22.35 12.61
N TYR A 597 0.16 21.07 12.26
CA TYR A 597 -1.17 20.49 11.99
C TYR A 597 -1.80 19.64 13.12
N PHE A 598 -1.02 19.25 14.14
CA PHE A 598 -1.39 18.11 14.98
C PHE A 598 -2.11 18.45 16.31
N GLY A 599 -2.31 19.73 16.65
CA GLY A 599 -2.95 20.15 17.91
C GLY A 599 -4.46 20.40 17.84
N PRO A 600 -5.19 20.38 18.97
CA PRO A 600 -6.59 20.80 19.05
C PRO A 600 -6.80 22.32 18.89
N GLY A 601 -5.78 23.10 18.52
CA GLY A 601 -5.93 24.53 18.19
C GLY A 601 -6.01 25.51 19.37
N LYS A 602 -5.63 25.12 20.59
CA LYS A 602 -5.64 25.98 21.80
C LYS A 602 -4.91 27.30 21.61
N SER A 603 -3.62 27.23 21.25
CA SER A 603 -2.77 28.41 21.08
C SER A 603 -3.26 29.30 19.93
N SER A 604 -3.66 28.70 18.80
CA SER A 604 -4.22 29.43 17.67
C SER A 604 -5.51 30.18 18.04
N LEU A 605 -6.38 29.57 18.86
CA LEU A 605 -7.59 30.21 19.36
C LEU A 605 -7.27 31.41 20.27
N ILE A 606 -6.29 31.27 21.16
CA ILE A 606 -5.88 32.33 22.09
C ILE A 606 -5.18 33.48 21.37
N ILE A 607 -4.27 33.17 20.44
CA ILE A 607 -3.55 34.17 19.64
C ILE A 607 -4.54 34.92 18.75
N GLN A 608 -5.45 34.21 18.07
CA GLN A 608 -6.51 34.86 17.29
C GLN A 608 -7.38 35.75 18.16
N PHE A 609 -7.70 35.33 19.40
CA PHE A 609 -8.46 36.19 20.30
C PHE A 609 -7.66 37.41 20.76
N CYS A 610 -6.42 37.25 21.22
CA CYS A 610 -5.66 38.34 21.85
C CYS A 610 -5.04 39.31 20.84
N GLN A 611 -4.58 38.79 19.71
CA GLN A 611 -3.76 39.50 18.73
C GLN A 611 -4.47 39.66 17.37
N ASN A 612 -5.64 39.04 17.18
CA ASN A 612 -6.38 39.04 15.92
C ASN A 612 -5.54 38.56 14.73
N GLU A 613 -4.65 37.60 15.00
CA GLU A 613 -3.71 37.02 14.05
C GLU A 613 -3.77 35.49 14.10
N PHE A 614 -3.64 34.86 12.93
CA PHE A 614 -3.53 33.42 12.80
C PHE A 614 -2.15 33.07 12.19
N VAL A 615 -1.37 32.28 12.93
CA VAL A 615 -0.03 31.85 12.51
C VAL A 615 -0.08 30.37 12.12
N ASP A 616 0.25 30.08 10.85
CA ASP A 616 0.25 28.71 10.30
C ASP A 616 1.36 27.82 10.91
N SER A 617 2.48 28.38 11.37
CA SER A 617 3.56 27.62 12.00
C SER A 617 3.28 27.39 13.50
N TYR A 618 3.20 26.13 13.93
CA TYR A 618 3.00 25.77 15.33
C TYR A 618 4.32 25.39 16.01
N TYR A 619 4.54 25.97 17.19
CA TYR A 619 5.53 25.49 18.16
C TYR A 619 4.80 24.83 19.33
N PRO A 620 5.20 23.63 19.79
CA PRO A 620 4.59 22.98 20.94
C PRO A 620 4.60 23.89 22.19
N THR A 621 3.41 24.23 22.71
CA THR A 621 3.28 25.04 23.92
C THR A 621 3.75 24.27 25.15
N ILE A 622 4.63 24.90 25.92
CA ILE A 622 5.01 24.45 27.25
C ILE A 622 4.02 25.04 28.27
N GLU A 623 3.97 26.37 28.39
CA GLU A 623 2.97 27.12 29.17
C GLU A 623 3.12 28.61 28.79
N SER A 624 2.03 29.35 28.54
CA SER A 624 2.11 30.80 28.33
C SER A 624 0.85 31.51 28.83
N THR A 625 0.95 32.80 29.15
CA THR A 625 -0.18 33.60 29.64
C THR A 625 -0.31 34.88 28.82
N PHE A 626 -1.51 35.14 28.33
CA PHE A 626 -1.86 36.30 27.52
C PHE A 626 -2.81 37.20 28.31
N ALA A 627 -2.56 38.51 28.30
CA ALA A 627 -3.45 39.49 28.91
C ALA A 627 -4.30 40.16 27.82
N LYS A 628 -5.62 40.22 28.01
CA LYS A 628 -6.52 40.95 27.12
C LYS A 628 -7.65 41.60 27.91
N THR A 629 -7.90 42.87 27.65
CA THR A 629 -9.05 43.58 28.19
C THR A 629 -10.28 43.36 27.30
N VAL A 630 -11.41 42.96 27.88
CA VAL A 630 -12.63 42.55 27.18
C VAL A 630 -13.83 43.34 27.73
N ASN A 631 -14.54 44.04 26.85
CA ASN A 631 -15.79 44.71 27.21
C ASN A 631 -16.97 43.74 27.10
N PHE A 632 -17.55 43.36 28.24
CA PHE A 632 -18.67 42.42 28.31
C PHE A 632 -19.79 42.98 29.21
N LYS A 633 -21.02 43.05 28.69
CA LYS A 633 -22.21 43.60 29.39
C LYS A 633 -21.96 44.98 30.05
N ASN A 634 -21.28 45.88 29.33
CA ASN A 634 -20.87 47.23 29.77
C ASN A 634 -19.85 47.29 30.92
N ASN A 635 -19.22 46.17 31.28
CA ASN A 635 -18.09 46.12 32.19
C ASN A 635 -16.81 45.75 31.42
N GLU A 636 -15.71 46.42 31.77
CA GLU A 636 -14.39 46.17 31.20
C GLU A 636 -13.65 45.16 32.09
N TYR A 637 -13.34 43.97 31.56
CA TYR A 637 -12.66 42.89 32.28
C TYR A 637 -11.22 42.72 31.81
N ASP A 638 -10.27 42.62 32.75
CA ASP A 638 -8.88 42.27 32.46
C ASP A 638 -8.69 40.76 32.56
N CYS A 639 -8.58 40.08 31.42
CA CYS A 639 -8.48 38.63 31.35
C CYS A 639 -7.02 38.15 31.21
N ASP A 640 -6.55 37.35 32.17
CA ASP A 640 -5.34 36.53 32.08
C ASP A 640 -5.72 35.16 31.48
N ILE A 641 -5.41 34.91 30.20
CA ILE A 641 -5.69 33.66 29.49
C ILE A 641 -4.45 32.77 29.50
N ILE A 642 -4.56 31.60 30.12
CA ILE A 642 -3.47 30.63 30.27
C ILE A 642 -3.57 29.58 29.16
N ASP A 643 -2.58 29.55 28.27
CA ASP A 643 -2.37 28.49 27.30
C ASP A 643 -1.55 27.35 27.93
N THR A 644 -2.13 26.17 27.97
CA THR A 644 -1.54 24.99 28.61
C THR A 644 -1.04 23.99 27.58
N ALA A 645 0.03 23.26 27.92
CA ALA A 645 0.42 22.07 27.17
C ALA A 645 -0.74 21.06 27.11
N GLY A 646 -0.87 20.35 25.98
CA GLY A 646 -1.92 19.35 25.82
C GLY A 646 -1.83 18.21 26.84
N GLN A 647 -2.98 17.75 27.33
CA GLN A 647 -3.11 16.71 28.35
C GLN A 647 -3.30 15.33 27.71
N ASP A 648 -2.71 14.30 28.31
CA ASP A 648 -3.00 12.89 27.98
C ASP A 648 -3.73 12.19 29.14
N GLU A 649 -4.17 10.95 28.93
CA GLU A 649 -4.96 10.19 29.90
C GLU A 649 -4.23 10.02 31.23
N PHE A 650 -2.90 9.93 31.21
CA PHE A 650 -2.05 9.70 32.39
C PHE A 650 -1.46 10.98 32.99
N SER A 651 -1.62 12.13 32.34
CA SER A 651 -1.13 13.43 32.83
C SER A 651 -1.86 13.85 34.10
N LEU A 652 -1.08 14.22 35.13
CA LEU A 652 -1.56 14.86 36.35
C LEU A 652 -1.88 16.34 36.06
N LEU A 653 -3.04 16.82 36.54
CA LEU A 653 -3.39 18.23 36.45
C LEU A 653 -2.43 19.05 37.31
N ASN A 654 -1.73 20.01 36.72
CA ASN A 654 -0.85 20.90 37.47
C ASN A 654 -1.69 21.82 38.37
N SER A 655 -1.35 21.90 39.67
CA SER A 655 -2.02 22.77 40.64
C SER A 655 -2.17 24.23 40.20
N LYS A 656 -1.25 24.75 39.36
CA LYS A 656 -1.33 26.09 38.77
C LYS A 656 -2.48 26.30 37.78
N HIS A 657 -2.97 25.23 37.15
CA HIS A 657 -4.12 25.27 36.23
C HIS A 657 -5.45 25.12 36.95
N ALA A 658 -5.44 24.92 38.27
CA ALA A 658 -6.64 24.77 39.08
C ALA A 658 -6.77 25.87 40.15
N ILE A 659 -5.66 26.27 40.78
CA ILE A 659 -5.65 27.29 41.83
C ILE A 659 -5.68 28.69 41.20
N GLY A 660 -6.71 29.47 41.54
CA GLY A 660 -6.88 30.85 41.08
C GLY A 660 -7.39 31.00 39.65
N VAL A 661 -7.82 29.91 39.01
CA VAL A 661 -8.52 29.92 37.72
C VAL A 661 -10.02 30.12 37.96
N HIS A 662 -10.61 31.08 37.25
CA HIS A 662 -12.02 31.46 37.40
C HIS A 662 -12.92 30.71 36.44
N GLY A 663 -12.42 30.36 35.25
CA GLY A 663 -13.17 29.56 34.27
C GLY A 663 -12.25 28.79 33.31
N TYR A 664 -12.84 27.80 32.65
CA TYR A 664 -12.15 26.83 31.80
C TYR A 664 -12.68 26.85 30.38
N VAL A 665 -11.79 26.65 29.42
CA VAL A 665 -12.13 26.44 28.01
C VAL A 665 -11.53 25.11 27.59
N LEU A 666 -12.37 24.12 27.30
CA LEU A 666 -11.96 22.77 26.92
C LEU A 666 -12.07 22.60 25.41
N VAL A 667 -10.92 22.54 24.73
CA VAL A 667 -10.84 22.57 23.26
C VAL A 667 -10.52 21.20 22.70
N TYR A 668 -11.40 20.72 21.81
CA TYR A 668 -11.15 19.58 20.93
C TYR A 668 -11.18 20.02 19.47
N SER A 669 -10.72 19.17 18.56
CA SER A 669 -10.80 19.40 17.12
C SER A 669 -11.98 18.60 16.55
N VAL A 670 -12.88 19.22 15.79
CA VAL A 670 -14.03 18.53 15.16
C VAL A 670 -13.59 17.41 14.20
N ASN A 671 -12.35 17.46 13.73
CA ASN A 671 -11.73 16.45 12.86
C ASN A 671 -10.94 15.36 13.63
N SER A 672 -11.07 15.26 14.96
CA SER A 672 -10.39 14.24 15.77
C SER A 672 -11.28 13.74 16.91
N ARG A 673 -11.88 12.57 16.73
CA ARG A 673 -12.69 11.86 17.74
C ARG A 673 -11.92 11.63 19.04
N ASN A 674 -10.65 11.20 18.96
CA ASN A 674 -9.80 11.01 20.14
C ASN A 674 -9.64 12.31 20.95
N SER A 675 -9.55 13.47 20.29
CA SER A 675 -9.47 14.76 21.01
C SER A 675 -10.76 15.11 21.73
N PHE A 676 -11.91 14.65 21.22
CA PHE A 676 -13.23 14.84 21.83
C PHE A 676 -13.43 13.92 23.04
N GLU A 677 -13.07 12.65 22.94
CA GLU A 677 -13.19 11.69 24.05
C GLU A 677 -12.34 12.10 25.26
N MET A 678 -11.19 12.74 25.00
CA MET A 678 -10.34 13.31 26.05
C MET A 678 -10.98 14.45 26.85
N ILE A 679 -12.00 15.13 26.32
CA ILE A 679 -12.62 16.29 27.00
C ILE A 679 -13.28 15.86 28.31
N GLN A 680 -13.99 14.73 28.32
CA GLN A 680 -14.62 14.23 29.54
C GLN A 680 -13.57 13.91 30.61
N ILE A 681 -12.48 13.25 30.22
CA ILE A 681 -11.38 12.89 31.12
C ILE A 681 -10.75 14.14 31.75
N ILE A 682 -10.54 15.19 30.95
CA ILE A 682 -9.98 16.47 31.45
C ILE A 682 -10.97 17.16 32.40
N TYR A 683 -12.26 17.18 32.07
CA TYR A 683 -13.29 17.77 32.92
C TYR A 683 -13.38 17.08 34.30
N ASP A 684 -13.40 15.75 34.32
CA ASP A 684 -13.48 14.95 35.55
C ASP A 684 -12.24 15.17 36.44
N LYS A 685 -11.05 15.32 35.83
CA LYS A 685 -9.82 15.66 36.55
C LYS A 685 -9.89 17.02 37.22
N ILE A 686 -10.46 18.04 36.55
CA ILE A 686 -10.61 19.40 37.10
C ILE A 686 -11.57 19.39 38.29
N ILE A 687 -12.73 18.74 38.13
CA ILE A 687 -13.74 18.57 39.19
C ILE A 687 -13.12 17.87 40.41
N SER A 688 -12.44 16.75 40.18
CA SER A 688 -11.80 15.97 41.25
C SER A 688 -10.75 16.79 41.99
N PHE A 689 -9.92 17.55 41.27
CA PHE A 689 -8.88 18.39 41.88
C PHE A 689 -9.47 19.57 42.68
N CYS A 690 -10.50 20.22 42.14
CA CYS A 690 -11.12 21.38 42.79
C CYS A 690 -12.06 20.98 43.96
N GLY A 691 -12.49 19.71 44.02
CA GLY A 691 -13.40 19.22 45.06
C GLY A 691 -14.81 19.82 44.98
N VAL A 692 -15.26 20.21 43.79
CA VAL A 692 -16.57 20.83 43.51
C VAL A 692 -17.41 19.96 42.58
N THR A 693 -18.70 20.23 42.43
CA THR A 693 -19.60 19.47 41.54
C THR A 693 -19.66 20.01 40.11
N SER A 694 -19.29 21.27 39.89
CA SER A 694 -19.17 21.88 38.56
C SER A 694 -18.23 23.08 38.60
N VAL A 695 -17.67 23.44 37.45
CA VAL A 695 -16.83 24.64 37.25
C VAL A 695 -17.36 25.46 36.07
N PRO A 696 -17.16 26.80 36.05
CA PRO A 696 -17.41 27.60 34.85
C PRO A 696 -16.59 27.06 33.68
N CYS A 697 -17.27 26.57 32.65
CA CYS A 697 -16.62 25.85 31.57
C CYS A 697 -17.36 26.02 30.24
N VAL A 698 -16.58 26.18 29.17
CA VAL A 698 -17.05 26.13 27.77
C VAL A 698 -16.34 24.99 27.05
N ILE A 699 -17.11 24.08 26.46
CA ILE A 699 -16.60 23.05 25.57
C ILE A 699 -16.55 23.60 24.14
N VAL A 700 -15.41 23.45 23.49
CA VAL A 700 -15.11 24.11 22.21
C VAL A 700 -14.73 23.09 21.14
N GLY A 701 -15.56 22.99 20.11
CA GLY A 701 -15.25 22.27 18.86
C GLY A 701 -14.50 23.18 17.90
N SER A 702 -13.17 23.07 17.86
CA SER A 702 -12.30 23.90 17.02
C SER A 702 -12.09 23.34 15.61
N LYS A 703 -11.54 24.17 14.72
CA LYS A 703 -11.16 23.86 13.33
C LYS A 703 -12.36 23.58 12.41
N THR A 704 -13.48 24.27 12.62
CA THR A 704 -14.67 24.11 11.75
C THR A 704 -14.47 24.60 10.32
N ASP A 705 -13.44 25.40 10.06
CA ASP A 705 -13.01 25.80 8.70
C ASP A 705 -12.54 24.60 7.88
N LEU A 706 -12.04 23.56 8.53
CA LEU A 706 -11.74 22.28 7.88
C LEU A 706 -13.02 21.54 7.43
N VAL A 707 -14.21 22.06 7.76
CA VAL A 707 -15.53 21.50 7.43
C VAL A 707 -16.31 22.41 6.46
N ALA A 708 -15.94 23.67 6.27
CA ALA A 708 -16.79 24.69 5.62
C ALA A 708 -16.87 24.66 4.07
N ARG A 709 -16.72 23.49 3.43
CA ARG A 709 -16.90 23.33 1.96
C ARG A 709 -17.73 22.12 1.56
N PHE A 710 -18.88 21.92 2.20
CA PHE A 710 -19.79 20.81 1.87
C PHE A 710 -20.34 20.79 0.42
N LEU A 711 -20.14 21.85 -0.38
CA LEU A 711 -20.58 21.90 -1.80
C LEU A 711 -19.46 22.22 -2.81
N LEU A 712 -18.22 22.40 -2.34
CA LEU A 712 -17.05 22.62 -3.21
C LEU A 712 -15.89 21.66 -2.89
N SER A 713 -16.08 20.78 -1.89
CA SER A 713 -15.10 19.80 -1.44
C SER A 713 -15.04 18.56 -2.34
N PHE A 714 -16.07 18.30 -3.14
CA PHE A 714 -15.99 17.20 -4.10
C PHE A 714 -15.12 17.62 -5.30
N VAL A 715 -15.42 18.77 -5.91
CA VAL A 715 -14.70 19.29 -7.09
C VAL A 715 -13.23 19.62 -6.82
N LEU A 716 -12.90 20.19 -5.66
CA LEU A 716 -11.53 20.60 -5.35
C LEU A 716 -10.68 19.51 -4.70
N SER A 717 -11.27 18.34 -4.38
CA SER A 717 -10.50 17.15 -3.97
C SER A 717 -9.67 16.60 -5.13
N LEU A 718 -10.01 16.95 -6.37
CA LEU A 718 -9.40 16.38 -7.56
C LEU A 718 -8.21 17.20 -8.10
N LEU A 719 -8.01 18.45 -7.66
CA LEU A 719 -7.07 19.34 -8.34
C LEU A 719 -5.86 19.83 -7.55
N ASN A 720 -5.59 19.36 -6.33
CA ASN A 720 -4.26 19.50 -5.72
C ASN A 720 -4.12 18.52 -4.56
N SER A 721 -3.19 17.60 -4.72
CA SER A 721 -2.76 16.67 -3.70
C SER A 721 -1.88 17.39 -2.70
N SER A 722 -2.28 17.35 -1.44
CA SER A 722 -1.41 17.09 -0.30
C SER A 722 -2.20 17.25 0.99
N HIS A 723 -2.24 16.16 1.75
CA HIS A 723 -2.80 15.98 3.10
C HIS A 723 -4.29 15.67 3.16
N GLY A 724 -4.57 14.49 3.70
CA GLY A 724 -5.90 14.05 4.10
C GLY A 724 -6.53 15.09 5.02
N ARG A 725 -7.43 15.89 4.47
CA ARG A 725 -8.36 16.68 5.28
C ARG A 725 -9.37 15.71 5.86
N ARG A 726 -9.01 15.19 7.04
CA ARG A 726 -9.89 14.47 7.95
C ARG A 726 -11.26 15.12 7.92
N SER A 727 -12.22 14.42 7.33
CA SER A 727 -13.63 14.79 7.40
C SER A 727 -14.02 14.98 8.86
N ARG A 728 -15.04 15.81 9.12
CA ARG A 728 -15.58 16.01 10.46
C ARG A 728 -15.85 14.64 11.11
N GLN A 729 -15.17 14.33 12.22
CA GLN A 729 -15.33 13.06 12.94
C GLN A 729 -16.31 13.17 14.11
N VAL A 730 -16.65 14.40 14.53
CA VAL A 730 -17.55 14.66 15.65
C VAL A 730 -18.65 15.59 15.17
N ALA A 731 -19.89 15.11 15.18
CA ALA A 731 -21.04 15.93 14.82
C ALA A 731 -21.27 17.03 15.86
N ILE A 732 -21.86 18.16 15.43
CA ILE A 732 -22.21 19.27 16.33
C ILE A 732 -23.15 18.83 17.46
N THR A 733 -24.03 17.86 17.17
CA THR A 733 -24.99 17.30 18.12
C THR A 733 -24.29 16.52 19.23
N GLU A 734 -23.19 15.83 18.93
CA GLU A 734 -22.42 15.08 19.94
C GLU A 734 -21.69 16.04 20.88
N GLY A 735 -21.13 17.13 20.33
CA GLY A 735 -20.53 18.22 21.12
C GLY A 735 -21.54 18.86 22.06
N GLN A 736 -22.75 19.14 21.56
CA GLN A 736 -23.84 19.69 22.35
C GLN A 736 -24.30 18.71 23.45
N GLN A 737 -24.47 17.43 23.15
CA GLN A 737 -24.85 16.41 24.12
C GLN A 737 -23.85 16.28 25.28
N LEU A 738 -22.54 16.35 24.98
CA LEU A 738 -21.49 16.33 26.00
C LEU A 738 -21.51 17.59 26.89
N ALA A 739 -21.87 18.73 26.32
CA ALA A 739 -21.98 19.97 27.09
C ALA A 739 -23.22 19.96 27.99
N ASP A 740 -24.34 19.44 27.47
CA ASP A 740 -25.60 19.29 28.20
C ASP A 740 -25.45 18.34 29.40
N SER A 741 -24.74 17.20 29.23
CA SER A 741 -24.48 16.23 30.29
C SER A 741 -23.62 16.80 31.42
N ASN A 742 -22.68 17.70 31.10
CA ASN A 742 -21.79 18.35 32.06
C ASN A 742 -22.34 19.69 32.58
N HIS A 743 -23.50 20.15 32.11
CA HIS A 743 -24.08 21.47 32.38
C HIS A 743 -23.12 22.64 32.06
N THR A 744 -22.52 22.60 30.86
CA THR A 744 -21.54 23.58 30.36
C THR A 744 -22.02 24.23 29.06
N ALA A 745 -21.42 25.36 28.69
CA ALA A 745 -21.71 25.99 27.39
C ALA A 745 -20.95 25.29 26.24
N PHE A 746 -21.51 25.32 25.03
CA PHE A 746 -20.90 24.72 23.83
C PHE A 746 -20.77 25.72 22.69
N VAL A 747 -19.59 25.76 22.06
CA VAL A 747 -19.32 26.62 20.90
C VAL A 747 -18.43 25.90 19.90
N GLU A 748 -18.81 25.95 18.62
CA GLU A 748 -17.90 25.59 17.53
C GLU A 748 -17.19 26.82 16.98
N THR A 749 -15.88 26.72 16.73
CA THR A 749 -15.03 27.85 16.33
C THR A 749 -14.03 27.50 15.23
N SER A 750 -13.65 28.51 14.46
CA SER A 750 -12.45 28.50 13.63
C SER A 750 -11.58 29.69 13.99
N ALA A 751 -10.38 29.42 14.53
CA ALA A 751 -9.36 30.44 14.71
C ALA A 751 -8.91 31.03 13.36
N LYS A 752 -8.80 30.18 12.33
CA LYS A 752 -8.36 30.59 10.98
C LYS A 752 -9.34 31.56 10.31
N GLU A 753 -10.64 31.29 10.39
CA GLU A 753 -11.68 32.16 9.82
C GLU A 753 -12.16 33.23 10.82
N ASN A 754 -11.55 33.31 12.00
CA ASN A 754 -11.99 34.17 13.11
C ASN A 754 -13.48 33.98 13.48
N LYS A 755 -14.01 32.77 13.30
CA LYS A 755 -15.42 32.44 13.50
C LYS A 755 -15.65 32.00 14.93
N ASN A 756 -16.58 32.69 15.63
CA ASN A 756 -16.95 32.43 17.03
C ASN A 756 -15.80 32.49 18.05
N VAL A 757 -14.63 33.03 17.68
CA VAL A 757 -13.46 33.12 18.57
C VAL A 757 -13.75 34.02 19.78
N VAL A 758 -14.33 35.20 19.55
CA VAL A 758 -14.73 36.12 20.63
C VAL A 758 -15.81 35.50 21.50
N LYS A 759 -16.80 34.85 20.87
CA LYS A 759 -17.93 34.22 21.54
C LYS A 759 -17.50 33.19 22.58
N VAL A 760 -16.46 32.38 22.31
CA VAL A 760 -15.93 31.40 23.27
C VAL A 760 -15.56 32.06 24.62
N PHE A 761 -14.88 33.20 24.57
CA PHE A 761 -14.42 33.88 25.78
C PHE A 761 -15.54 34.71 26.43
N GLU A 762 -16.50 35.25 25.66
CA GLU A 762 -17.69 35.89 26.20
C GLU A 762 -18.62 34.90 26.93
N ASP A 763 -18.87 33.72 26.34
CA ASP A 763 -19.66 32.65 26.96
C ASP A 763 -18.95 32.13 28.23
N CYS A 764 -17.62 32.08 28.24
CA CYS A 764 -16.84 31.73 29.43
C CYS A 764 -16.99 32.78 30.53
N LEU A 765 -16.91 34.08 30.20
CA LEU A 765 -17.18 35.16 31.16
C LEU A 765 -18.60 35.09 31.69
N GLU A 766 -19.59 34.78 30.85
CA GLU A 766 -20.96 34.59 31.28
C GLU A 766 -21.11 33.44 32.28
N GLU A 767 -20.47 32.29 32.03
CA GLU A 767 -20.46 31.15 32.94
C GLU A 767 -19.78 31.44 34.30
N ILE A 768 -18.78 32.33 34.28
CA ILE A 768 -18.12 32.79 35.51
C ILE A 768 -19.09 33.69 36.30
N GLU A 769 -19.67 34.71 35.66
CA GLU A 769 -20.53 35.68 36.34
C GLU A 769 -21.85 35.07 36.84
N LYS A 770 -22.38 34.03 36.19
CA LYS A 770 -23.52 33.25 36.72
C LYS A 770 -23.27 32.71 38.14
N ARG A 771 -22.00 32.50 38.51
CA ARG A 771 -21.59 31.93 39.80
C ARG A 771 -21.02 32.97 40.77
N VAL A 772 -20.86 34.24 40.37
CA VAL A 772 -20.43 35.34 41.26
C VAL A 772 -21.67 35.98 41.90
N PRO A 773 -21.82 35.98 43.24
CA PRO A 773 -22.95 36.63 43.89
C PRO A 773 -22.87 38.16 43.73
N ASN A 774 -23.91 38.75 43.16
CA ASN A 774 -24.09 40.22 43.12
C ASN A 774 -24.18 40.79 44.55
N ASN A 775 -23.34 41.80 44.83
CA ASN A 775 -23.17 42.59 46.07
C ASN A 775 -22.22 42.04 47.15
N GLN A 776 -21.08 42.73 47.33
CA GLN A 776 -20.79 43.48 48.56
C GLN A 776 -19.65 44.50 48.36
N ALA A 777 -19.84 45.68 48.94
CA ALA A 777 -18.97 46.85 48.89
C ALA A 777 -17.57 46.61 49.49
N GLU A 778 -16.58 47.37 49.01
CA GLU A 778 -15.18 47.33 49.47
C GLU A 778 -15.05 47.56 51.00
N PRO A 779 -14.38 46.67 51.76
CA PRO A 779 -13.87 47.01 53.08
C PRO A 779 -12.51 47.74 52.96
N PRO A 780 -12.18 48.68 53.87
CA PRO A 780 -11.05 49.59 53.70
C PRO A 780 -9.69 48.90 53.91
N ALA A 781 -8.69 49.37 53.17
CA ALA A 781 -7.33 48.85 53.15
C ALA A 781 -6.63 48.95 54.52
N ASN A 782 -6.32 47.80 55.14
CA ASN A 782 -5.36 47.73 56.23
C ASN A 782 -4.09 47.00 55.79
N ARG A 783 -2.98 47.73 55.81
CA ARG A 783 -1.61 47.23 55.73
C ARG A 783 -1.34 46.24 56.88
N CYS A 784 -0.67 45.13 56.60
CA CYS A 784 0.23 44.56 57.60
C CYS A 784 1.42 43.82 56.99
N LEU A 785 2.54 43.98 57.69
CA LEU A 785 3.91 43.57 57.42
C LEU A 785 4.13 42.07 57.69
N ILE A 786 5.08 41.49 56.94
CA ILE A 786 5.63 40.15 57.17
C ILE A 786 6.63 40.24 58.33
N MET A 787 6.47 39.38 59.33
CA MET A 787 7.49 39.04 60.32
C MET A 787 8.19 37.76 59.91
#